data_AF-A0A969FRV8-F1
#
_entry.id   AF-A0A969FRV8-F1
#
_cell.length_a   1.000
_cell.length_b   1.000
_cell.length_c   1.000
_cell.angle_alpha   90.00
_cell.angle_beta   90.00
_cell.angle_gamma   90.00
#
_symmetry.space_group_name_H-M   'P 1'
#
loop_
_entity.id
_entity.type
_entity.pdbx_description
1 polymer ?
#
loop_
_entity_poly.entity_id
_entity_poly.type
_entity_poly.pdbx_seq_one_letter_code
_entity_poly.pdbx_strand_id
1 'polypeptide(L)'
;MILRPRPMAVLVLALSILLVGMLLAVEATLAYRDTTVVLSSSPSPSVPSSQTEPGLLPFFGAETNPGKITDSVILSRAQELGIGWVRLNSVSWRDVQPDEGTPPDAWNWDRLQTFEQELQAVEQAGLVPMVIADDFPDWATIHPGVPCAALETEYFDDYARFLGEVVTRYRGRVSYWELGNEVDVDPSLLDRDLQDLFGCWGDISDPYYGGRHYGEMLKFVAPVIRSANPDAHIITGGLLLDRASTNIPGRGTPEKFLEGVLEAGAAESFDIVAFHSYPWYDWQRGRLTDSDLTDYRWEALGGMTIGKARFLRDTMARYGADKPLVLNEASLLVWGSGTDDALQAQADHIVRVLARARSVNIQAYCWYTLHDSSWWLSGLLHSDRTPKPVYTAYQQFIAHIGATTAPAAVTEYGETIETYRFAGETETALEAGETAVVDVLWSEEPEPVTIELPTPWLLQATTRDGAALAPAAQTRTRTFLTVGVEPVYLVRTVPSSPLLPHPSEVAPPSGYNDQVISLVISGTNLLPGAAVFLEQPASQRSYQLAEVSPVVDTNGANQIQARISPDWRIPPGPYDLVVQNPDGAVGTLPSAFTVLAHPPSIYQVWPHQGRSDALNTIAVQGANFSDQASVTIGPVTIPVTHTYVLSRTDLLLLVPPALLPPGDHALTVTNPDTTQATLPNALRIYGEDDVDLFGYSHELWTDPVVPHTGLPAQMGLVVHHQGKTTIETETPVRVSFSLQGYDHPEQRMNPGVGEVEPPLAPGTTATAAISWTAEASGRYTLCASINPDQVVEEVDALLGMSNNEVCRDMVILPPASDQDAPVVNLSLNAEATSPITPVTTTETTVMLQVRTSPPQDGAWYLVQEYAYLPVMSQWVPVRHSDWLTATSPTNVSWTLWTAPGGDLPVAGKNYLQVWVADAAGNISRPATASVIYLPPGAGSDGEPYAYGSPELLTPPGEPDPHTMPPLLLPYLLSSGESPSHTVYLPLVVSAAEG
;
A
#
# COMPACT_ATOMS: atom_id res chain seq x y z
N MET A 1 77.21 66.41 -30.98
CA MET A 1 77.81 65.09 -31.27
C MET A 1 77.93 64.35 -29.94
N ILE A 2 77.79 63.01 -29.89
CA ILE A 2 78.32 62.11 -28.83
C ILE A 2 77.32 61.45 -27.81
N LEU A 3 77.33 60.10 -27.89
CA LEU A 3 77.34 59.00 -26.89
C LEU A 3 76.12 58.53 -26.05
N ARG A 4 75.93 57.20 -26.14
CA ARG A 4 75.27 56.17 -25.28
C ARG A 4 75.69 56.23 -23.78
N PRO A 5 74.98 55.64 -22.77
CA PRO A 5 74.54 54.21 -22.70
C PRO A 5 73.21 53.86 -21.93
N ARG A 6 72.92 52.53 -21.85
CA ARG A 6 71.84 51.70 -21.19
C ARG A 6 71.54 52.05 -19.69
N PRO A 7 70.65 51.42 -18.85
CA PRO A 7 69.51 50.44 -18.90
C PRO A 7 68.28 50.85 -18.01
N MET A 8 67.42 49.90 -17.57
CA MET A 8 66.58 49.87 -16.33
C MET A 8 65.39 50.85 -16.13
N ALA A 9 64.14 50.34 -16.22
CA ALA A 9 63.01 50.86 -15.42
C ALA A 9 61.79 49.92 -15.30
N VAL A 10 61.58 48.98 -16.24
CA VAL A 10 60.38 48.10 -16.18
C VAL A 10 60.66 46.73 -15.51
N LEU A 11 61.92 46.45 -15.16
CA LEU A 11 62.34 45.17 -14.55
C LEU A 11 62.26 45.14 -13.00
N VAL A 12 61.96 46.26 -12.32
CA VAL A 12 62.06 46.35 -10.84
C VAL A 12 60.75 46.05 -10.11
N LEU A 13 59.59 46.20 -10.76
CA LEU A 13 58.29 45.83 -10.17
C LEU A 13 57.97 44.32 -10.33
N ALA A 14 58.58 43.67 -11.34
CA ALA A 14 58.45 42.23 -11.57
C ALA A 14 59.37 41.38 -10.66
N LEU A 15 60.43 41.96 -10.08
CA LEU A 15 61.36 41.25 -9.18
C LEU A 15 60.99 41.33 -7.69
N SER A 16 60.13 42.26 -7.27
CA SER A 16 59.76 42.45 -5.86
C SER A 16 58.64 41.50 -5.40
N ILE A 17 57.79 41.00 -6.30
CA ILE A 17 56.76 39.98 -5.98
C ILE A 17 57.36 38.56 -6.01
N LEU A 18 58.46 38.35 -6.75
CA LEU A 18 59.20 37.08 -6.82
C LEU A 18 60.11 36.82 -5.60
N LEU A 19 60.56 37.86 -4.88
CA LEU A 19 61.48 37.69 -3.74
C LEU A 19 60.77 37.40 -2.41
N VAL A 20 59.50 37.78 -2.24
CA VAL A 20 58.70 37.39 -1.06
C VAL A 20 58.15 35.96 -1.21
N GLY A 21 57.96 35.49 -2.45
CA GLY A 21 57.62 34.09 -2.74
C GLY A 21 58.78 33.10 -2.54
N MET A 22 60.04 33.53 -2.64
CA MET A 22 61.21 32.64 -2.45
C MET A 22 61.72 32.55 -0.99
N LEU A 23 61.37 33.46 -0.08
CA LEU A 23 61.81 33.35 1.33
C LEU A 23 60.98 32.34 2.16
N LEU A 24 59.76 32.01 1.74
CA LEU A 24 58.94 30.98 2.39
C LEU A 24 59.25 29.54 1.90
N ALA A 25 60.07 29.40 0.85
CA ALA A 25 60.45 28.11 0.28
C ALA A 25 61.76 27.52 0.84
N VAL A 26 62.54 28.26 1.64
CA VAL A 26 63.88 27.82 2.09
C VAL A 26 63.93 27.28 3.52
N GLU A 27 62.95 27.56 4.39
CA GLU A 27 62.89 26.93 5.73
C GLU A 27 62.22 25.53 5.72
N ALA A 28 61.53 25.15 4.64
CA ALA A 28 60.89 23.83 4.54
C ALA A 28 61.80 22.70 4.00
N THR A 29 63.03 23.01 3.54
CA THR A 29 63.92 22.02 2.89
C THR A 29 65.04 21.46 3.77
N LEU A 30 65.08 21.73 5.08
CA LEU A 30 66.18 21.28 5.97
C LEU A 30 65.79 20.30 7.10
N ALA A 31 64.56 19.76 7.11
CA ALA A 31 64.12 18.86 8.20
C ALA A 31 64.02 17.37 7.84
N TYR A 32 64.41 16.91 6.65
CA TYR A 32 64.20 15.49 6.29
C TYR A 32 65.26 14.91 5.35
N ARG A 33 66.48 14.69 5.88
CA ARG A 33 67.40 13.66 5.39
C ARG A 33 68.25 13.14 6.54
N ASP A 34 67.87 11.96 7.05
CA ASP A 34 68.73 10.80 7.31
C ASP A 34 68.19 9.98 8.50
N THR A 35 67.38 8.98 8.19
CA THR A 35 67.54 7.67 8.85
C THR A 35 67.16 6.58 7.85
N THR A 36 68.16 5.82 7.45
CA THR A 36 68.09 4.67 6.55
C THR A 36 67.23 3.55 7.14
N VAL A 37 66.19 3.14 6.42
CA VAL A 37 65.52 1.84 6.61
C VAL A 37 65.50 1.12 5.26
N VAL A 38 65.83 -0.17 5.35
CA VAL A 38 66.05 -1.16 4.30
C VAL A 38 64.88 -1.21 3.31
N LEU A 39 65.20 -1.25 2.01
CA LEU A 39 64.27 -1.56 0.93
C LEU A 39 63.67 -2.95 1.14
N SER A 40 62.43 -2.99 1.66
CA SER A 40 61.52 -4.11 1.45
C SER A 40 60.64 -3.75 0.27
N SER A 41 60.66 -4.60 -0.76
CA SER A 41 59.79 -4.54 -1.93
C SER A 41 58.32 -4.40 -1.52
N SER A 42 57.66 -3.31 -1.90
CA SER A 42 56.20 -3.22 -1.88
C SER A 42 55.62 -4.25 -2.86
N PRO A 43 54.60 -5.03 -2.48
CA PRO A 43 53.96 -5.95 -3.41
C PRO A 43 53.22 -5.13 -4.48
N SER A 44 53.33 -5.56 -5.73
CA SER A 44 52.40 -5.15 -6.79
C SER A 44 50.96 -5.31 -6.27
N PRO A 45 50.01 -4.43 -6.62
CA PRO A 45 48.61 -4.68 -6.34
C PRO A 45 48.25 -5.98 -7.07
N SER A 46 48.11 -7.07 -6.32
CA SER A 46 47.48 -8.26 -6.82
C SER A 46 46.03 -7.88 -7.07
N VAL A 47 45.65 -7.84 -8.35
CA VAL A 47 44.25 -7.91 -8.75
C VAL A 47 43.63 -9.05 -7.95
N PRO A 48 42.64 -8.80 -7.07
CA PRO A 48 41.95 -9.88 -6.42
C PRO A 48 41.34 -10.71 -7.54
N SER A 49 41.76 -11.97 -7.66
CA SER A 49 41.02 -12.93 -8.46
C SER A 49 39.68 -13.10 -7.76
N SER A 50 38.69 -12.29 -8.12
CA SER A 50 37.30 -12.59 -7.79
C SER A 50 36.98 -13.88 -8.52
N GLN A 51 36.88 -14.97 -7.76
CA GLN A 51 36.13 -16.11 -8.25
C GLN A 51 34.67 -15.67 -8.27
N THR A 52 34.25 -15.07 -9.38
CA THR A 52 32.85 -14.99 -9.73
C THR A 52 32.33 -16.42 -9.80
N GLU A 53 31.20 -16.68 -9.15
CA GLU A 53 30.43 -17.90 -9.40
C GLU A 53 30.31 -18.09 -10.93
N PRO A 54 30.58 -19.28 -11.48
CA PRO A 54 30.56 -19.49 -12.93
C PRO A 54 29.22 -19.03 -13.53
N GLY A 55 29.24 -18.00 -14.39
CA GLY A 55 28.08 -17.57 -15.18
C GLY A 55 27.37 -16.29 -14.74
N LEU A 56 27.92 -15.49 -13.82
CA LEU A 56 27.36 -14.17 -13.50
C LEU A 56 28.25 -13.02 -14.01
N LEU A 57 27.65 -12.02 -14.67
CA LEU A 57 28.33 -10.77 -15.03
C LEU A 57 28.84 -10.05 -13.78
N PRO A 58 30.04 -9.42 -13.82
CA PRO A 58 30.42 -8.46 -12.81
C PRO A 58 29.35 -7.37 -12.69
N PHE A 59 29.11 -6.84 -11.49
CA PHE A 59 27.99 -5.90 -11.33
C PHE A 59 28.20 -4.58 -12.08
N PHE A 60 29.40 -3.99 -12.05
CA PHE A 60 29.65 -2.67 -12.61
C PHE A 60 30.07 -2.73 -14.09
N GLY A 61 29.30 -2.06 -14.95
CA GLY A 61 29.57 -1.93 -16.37
C GLY A 61 29.30 -0.53 -16.92
N ALA A 62 29.67 -0.35 -18.19
CA ALA A 62 29.35 0.83 -18.98
C ALA A 62 29.21 0.46 -20.46
N GLU A 63 28.48 1.29 -21.21
CA GLU A 63 28.33 1.12 -22.66
C GLU A 63 29.27 2.04 -23.44
N THR A 64 29.68 1.59 -24.62
CA THR A 64 30.33 2.41 -25.64
C THR A 64 29.68 2.23 -27.00
N ASN A 65 29.40 3.35 -27.69
CA ASN A 65 29.04 3.34 -29.11
C ASN A 65 30.12 2.63 -29.95
N PRO A 66 29.76 2.09 -31.12
CA PRO A 66 30.69 1.36 -31.99
C PRO A 66 32.00 2.09 -32.26
N GLY A 67 33.09 1.36 -32.07
CA GLY A 67 34.48 1.76 -32.22
C GLY A 67 35.05 2.59 -31.08
N LYS A 68 34.24 3.10 -30.14
CA LYS A 68 34.73 4.09 -29.14
C LYS A 68 35.66 3.50 -28.11
N ILE A 69 35.45 2.25 -27.70
CA ILE A 69 36.31 1.58 -26.70
C ILE A 69 37.74 1.31 -27.23
N THR A 70 37.96 1.41 -28.55
CA THR A 70 39.30 1.27 -29.15
C THR A 70 40.20 2.50 -28.95
N ASP A 71 39.64 3.67 -28.56
CA ASP A 71 40.44 4.82 -28.17
C ASP A 71 41.18 4.51 -26.87
N SER A 72 42.51 4.58 -26.90
CA SER A 72 43.35 4.18 -25.77
C SER A 72 43.09 4.98 -24.50
N VAL A 73 42.62 6.22 -24.61
CA VAL A 73 42.26 7.02 -23.43
C VAL A 73 40.93 6.53 -22.86
N ILE A 74 39.93 6.24 -23.69
CA ILE A 74 38.63 5.70 -23.24
C ILE A 74 38.85 4.33 -22.59
N LEU A 75 39.66 3.46 -23.18
CA LEU A 75 40.00 2.16 -22.61
C LEU A 75 40.70 2.31 -21.25
N SER A 76 41.68 3.22 -21.14
CA SER A 76 42.34 3.51 -19.86
C SER A 76 41.34 3.99 -18.80
N ARG A 77 40.37 4.85 -19.19
CA ARG A 77 39.29 5.29 -18.29
C ARG A 77 38.39 4.15 -17.85
N ALA A 78 38.05 3.20 -18.72
CA ALA A 78 37.32 2.00 -18.31
C ALA A 78 38.08 1.22 -17.22
N GLN A 79 39.38 1.01 -17.42
CA GLN A 79 40.23 0.28 -16.47
C GLN A 79 40.41 1.04 -15.14
N GLU A 80 40.66 2.35 -15.21
CA GLU A 80 40.81 3.22 -14.03
C GLU A 80 39.51 3.31 -13.22
N LEU A 81 38.35 3.28 -13.89
CA LEU A 81 37.05 3.28 -13.25
C LEU A 81 36.82 1.99 -12.43
N GLY A 82 37.38 0.87 -12.88
CA GLY A 82 37.22 -0.42 -12.22
C GLY A 82 35.93 -1.17 -12.59
N ILE A 83 35.35 -0.87 -13.76
CA ILE A 83 34.24 -1.67 -14.29
C ILE A 83 34.73 -3.07 -14.67
N GLY A 84 33.84 -4.06 -14.65
CA GLY A 84 34.15 -5.44 -15.00
C GLY A 84 33.69 -5.86 -16.39
N TRP A 85 32.82 -5.09 -17.03
CA TRP A 85 32.23 -5.44 -18.33
C TRP A 85 31.81 -4.23 -19.16
N VAL A 86 31.68 -4.43 -20.48
CA VAL A 86 31.27 -3.41 -21.44
C VAL A 86 30.17 -3.97 -22.35
N ARG A 87 29.12 -3.18 -22.55
CA ARG A 87 28.06 -3.46 -23.53
C ARG A 87 28.45 -2.94 -24.91
N LEU A 88 28.36 -3.78 -25.94
CA LEU A 88 28.79 -3.50 -27.32
C LEU A 88 27.64 -3.73 -28.31
N ASN A 89 27.32 -2.70 -29.08
CA ASN A 89 26.28 -2.73 -30.11
C ASN A 89 26.86 -2.68 -31.54
N SER A 90 27.66 -3.70 -31.89
CA SER A 90 28.48 -3.67 -33.12
C SER A 90 28.30 -4.90 -34.04
N VAL A 91 27.32 -5.76 -33.79
CA VAL A 91 27.02 -6.95 -34.62
C VAL A 91 25.65 -6.79 -35.29
N SER A 92 25.65 -6.60 -36.61
CA SER A 92 24.44 -6.45 -37.44
C SER A 92 24.32 -7.61 -38.43
N TRP A 93 23.16 -8.30 -38.44
CA TRP A 93 22.89 -9.35 -39.44
C TRP A 93 22.66 -8.75 -40.82
N ARG A 94 21.93 -7.64 -40.90
CA ARG A 94 21.70 -6.86 -42.13
C ARG A 94 22.98 -6.60 -42.90
N ASP A 95 24.03 -6.18 -42.21
CA ASP A 95 25.31 -5.86 -42.85
C ASP A 95 26.09 -7.10 -43.29
N VAL A 96 26.03 -8.19 -42.52
CA VAL A 96 26.75 -9.44 -42.79
C VAL A 96 26.09 -10.21 -43.94
N GLN A 97 24.76 -10.22 -44.02
CA GLN A 97 23.98 -10.90 -45.06
C GLN A 97 22.91 -9.98 -45.66
N PRO A 98 23.29 -9.02 -46.53
CA PRO A 98 22.34 -8.07 -47.09
C PRO A 98 21.34 -8.71 -48.08
N ASP A 99 21.73 -9.81 -48.74
CA ASP A 99 20.95 -10.47 -49.78
C ASP A 99 20.46 -11.86 -49.34
N GLU A 100 19.17 -12.13 -49.54
CA GLU A 100 18.50 -13.40 -49.22
C GLU A 100 19.18 -14.59 -49.92
N GLY A 101 19.30 -15.73 -49.21
CA GLY A 101 19.81 -16.98 -49.77
C GLY A 101 21.33 -17.02 -49.99
N THR A 102 22.07 -15.96 -49.66
CA THR A 102 23.54 -15.97 -49.64
C THR A 102 24.05 -17.01 -48.64
N PRO A 103 24.89 -17.98 -49.05
CA PRO A 103 25.39 -19.02 -48.14
C PRO A 103 26.43 -18.48 -47.15
N PRO A 104 26.60 -19.08 -45.96
CA PRO A 104 27.50 -18.56 -44.90
C PRO A 104 28.96 -18.33 -45.29
N ASP A 105 29.49 -19.13 -46.22
CA ASP A 105 30.85 -19.00 -46.73
C ASP A 105 31.04 -17.78 -47.65
N ALA A 106 29.94 -17.16 -48.10
CA ALA A 106 29.91 -15.96 -48.91
C ALA A 106 29.40 -14.71 -48.14
N TRP A 107 29.11 -14.82 -46.85
CA TRP A 107 28.70 -13.68 -46.03
C TRP A 107 29.84 -12.66 -45.85
N ASN A 108 29.45 -11.39 -45.68
CA ASN A 108 30.36 -10.25 -45.61
C ASN A 108 30.93 -10.07 -44.19
N TRP A 109 31.77 -11.01 -43.76
CA TRP A 109 32.38 -11.00 -42.43
C TRP A 109 33.28 -9.79 -42.14
N ASP A 110 33.79 -9.11 -43.18
CA ASP A 110 34.60 -7.90 -43.04
C ASP A 110 33.83 -6.75 -42.37
N ARG A 111 32.49 -6.79 -42.39
CA ARG A 111 31.64 -5.84 -41.67
C ARG A 111 31.83 -5.88 -40.16
N LEU A 112 32.28 -7.00 -39.59
CA LEU A 112 32.53 -7.15 -38.16
C LEU A 112 33.95 -6.71 -37.75
N GLN A 113 34.74 -6.11 -38.64
CA GLN A 113 36.12 -5.70 -38.33
C GLN A 113 36.19 -4.71 -37.16
N THR A 114 35.26 -3.75 -37.07
CA THR A 114 35.20 -2.81 -35.94
C THR A 114 34.93 -3.55 -34.63
N PHE A 115 33.92 -4.43 -34.62
CA PHE A 115 33.61 -5.27 -33.46
C PHE A 115 34.80 -6.14 -33.04
N GLU A 116 35.54 -6.71 -33.98
CA GLU A 116 36.72 -7.52 -33.68
C GLU A 116 37.84 -6.71 -33.00
N GLN A 117 38.01 -5.44 -33.37
CA GLN A 117 38.94 -4.53 -32.71
C GLN A 117 38.48 -4.14 -31.30
N GLU A 118 37.18 -3.91 -31.11
CA GLU A 118 36.58 -3.62 -29.80
C GLU A 118 36.73 -4.82 -28.87
N LEU A 119 36.38 -6.01 -29.34
CA LEU A 119 36.51 -7.26 -28.59
C LEU A 119 37.97 -7.48 -28.16
N GLN A 120 38.92 -7.23 -29.04
CA GLN A 120 40.34 -7.31 -28.71
C GLN A 120 40.75 -6.28 -27.62
N ALA A 121 40.24 -5.06 -27.68
CA ALA A 121 40.52 -4.02 -26.67
C ALA A 121 39.93 -4.38 -25.30
N VAL A 122 38.67 -4.82 -25.28
CA VAL A 122 37.94 -5.26 -24.08
C VAL A 122 38.65 -6.44 -23.41
N GLU A 123 39.04 -7.46 -24.18
CA GLU A 123 39.81 -8.60 -23.67
C GLU A 123 41.17 -8.20 -23.09
N GLN A 124 41.90 -7.30 -23.76
CA GLN A 124 43.19 -6.79 -23.26
C GLN A 124 43.04 -6.00 -21.97
N ALA A 125 41.88 -5.37 -21.76
CA ALA A 125 41.57 -4.67 -20.54
C ALA A 125 41.07 -5.58 -19.40
N GLY A 126 40.88 -6.88 -19.67
CA GLY A 126 40.33 -7.84 -18.70
C GLY A 126 38.83 -7.65 -18.45
N LEU A 127 38.12 -7.01 -19.38
CA LEU A 127 36.70 -6.72 -19.31
C LEU A 127 35.89 -7.83 -20.00
N VAL A 128 34.67 -8.07 -19.52
CA VAL A 128 33.73 -9.01 -20.15
C VAL A 128 32.87 -8.29 -21.21
N PRO A 129 32.79 -8.78 -22.45
CA PRO A 129 31.88 -8.23 -23.45
C PRO A 129 30.46 -8.79 -23.29
N MET A 130 29.47 -7.90 -23.20
CA MET A 130 28.07 -8.19 -23.51
C MET A 130 27.78 -7.67 -24.91
N VAL A 131 27.36 -8.56 -25.82
CA VAL A 131 27.27 -8.23 -27.25
C VAL A 131 25.82 -8.27 -27.68
N ILE A 132 25.36 -7.16 -28.24
CA ILE A 132 24.05 -7.10 -28.89
C ILE A 132 24.19 -7.68 -30.29
N ALA A 133 23.36 -8.67 -30.60
CA ALA A 133 23.12 -9.15 -31.94
C ALA A 133 21.71 -8.72 -32.34
N ASP A 134 21.63 -7.61 -33.07
CA ASP A 134 20.37 -7.00 -33.53
C ASP A 134 20.45 -6.72 -35.03
N ASP A 135 19.43 -6.07 -35.58
CA ASP A 135 19.36 -5.51 -36.93
C ASP A 135 19.23 -6.57 -38.04
N PHE A 136 17.99 -6.72 -38.54
CA PHE A 136 17.60 -7.72 -39.53
C PHE A 136 17.69 -7.15 -40.97
N PRO A 137 18.11 -7.96 -41.98
CA PRO A 137 18.02 -7.56 -43.38
C PRO A 137 16.58 -7.20 -43.79
N ASP A 138 16.41 -6.20 -44.65
CA ASP A 138 15.08 -5.72 -45.10
C ASP A 138 14.19 -6.83 -45.68
N TRP A 139 14.78 -7.85 -46.31
CA TRP A 139 14.04 -8.99 -46.88
C TRP A 139 13.47 -9.94 -45.82
N ALA A 140 13.96 -9.86 -44.58
CA ALA A 140 13.60 -10.77 -43.50
C ALA A 140 12.54 -10.20 -42.54
N THR A 141 12.09 -8.94 -42.69
CA THR A 141 11.25 -8.26 -41.69
C THR A 141 9.76 -8.20 -42.08
N ILE A 142 8.89 -8.06 -41.07
CA ILE A 142 7.42 -7.93 -41.26
C ILE A 142 7.05 -6.65 -42.04
N HIS A 143 7.90 -5.62 -41.93
CA HIS A 143 7.70 -4.32 -42.58
C HIS A 143 8.95 -3.88 -43.35
N PRO A 144 9.17 -4.40 -44.57
CA PRO A 144 10.31 -4.02 -45.39
C PRO A 144 10.41 -2.49 -45.59
N GLY A 145 11.59 -1.93 -45.32
CA GLY A 145 11.86 -0.48 -45.39
C GLY A 145 11.63 0.29 -44.08
N VAL A 146 11.19 -0.38 -43.01
CA VAL A 146 11.23 0.12 -41.62
C VAL A 146 12.52 -0.41 -40.97
N PRO A 147 13.48 0.44 -40.58
CA PRO A 147 14.83 -0.01 -40.25
C PRO A 147 14.98 -0.86 -38.97
N CYS A 148 14.06 -0.79 -38.01
CA CYS A 148 14.07 -1.68 -36.84
C CYS A 148 13.03 -2.79 -36.91
N ALA A 149 12.35 -3.00 -38.04
CA ALA A 149 11.20 -3.89 -38.09
C ALA A 149 11.52 -5.30 -37.57
N ALA A 150 10.61 -5.82 -36.75
CA ALA A 150 10.67 -7.18 -36.24
C ALA A 150 10.87 -8.21 -37.36
N LEU A 151 11.58 -9.29 -37.01
CA LEU A 151 11.83 -10.43 -37.90
C LEU A 151 10.51 -11.13 -38.26
N GLU A 152 10.29 -11.44 -39.53
CA GLU A 152 9.12 -12.21 -39.98
C GLU A 152 9.30 -13.69 -39.67
N THR A 153 8.19 -14.37 -39.33
CA THR A 153 8.22 -15.76 -38.80
C THR A 153 8.92 -16.74 -39.74
N GLU A 154 8.76 -16.54 -41.05
CA GLU A 154 9.31 -17.45 -42.06
C GLU A 154 10.85 -17.44 -42.11
N TYR A 155 11.50 -16.40 -41.57
CA TYR A 155 12.96 -16.23 -41.58
C TYR A 155 13.62 -16.47 -40.22
N PHE A 156 12.88 -17.05 -39.24
CA PHE A 156 13.47 -17.44 -37.95
C PHE A 156 14.63 -18.43 -38.10
N ASP A 157 14.53 -19.37 -39.04
CA ASP A 157 15.60 -20.35 -39.31
C ASP A 157 16.86 -19.67 -39.92
N ASP A 158 16.68 -18.62 -40.71
CA ASP A 158 17.80 -17.86 -41.29
C ASP A 158 18.52 -17.04 -40.24
N TYR A 159 17.78 -16.38 -39.34
CA TYR A 159 18.38 -15.66 -38.21
C TYR A 159 19.06 -16.62 -37.22
N ALA A 160 18.43 -17.77 -36.93
CA ALA A 160 19.04 -18.80 -36.10
C ALA A 160 20.35 -19.31 -36.71
N ARG A 161 20.42 -19.47 -38.05
CA ARG A 161 21.66 -19.81 -38.75
C ARG A 161 22.72 -18.73 -38.59
N PHE A 162 22.36 -17.46 -38.75
CA PHE A 162 23.29 -16.35 -38.51
C PHE A 162 23.84 -16.35 -37.09
N LEU A 163 22.96 -16.48 -36.09
CA LEU A 163 23.36 -16.58 -34.69
C LEU A 163 24.26 -17.80 -34.43
N GLY A 164 23.97 -18.95 -35.03
CA GLY A 164 24.82 -20.14 -34.94
C GLY A 164 26.24 -19.90 -35.46
N GLU A 165 26.39 -19.23 -36.60
CA GLU A 165 27.69 -18.91 -37.19
C GLU A 165 28.45 -17.84 -36.39
N VAL A 166 27.78 -16.76 -35.97
CA VAL A 166 28.44 -15.68 -35.22
C VAL A 166 28.85 -16.14 -33.82
N VAL A 167 28.00 -16.91 -33.13
CA VAL A 167 28.32 -17.51 -31.82
C VAL A 167 29.45 -18.52 -31.95
N THR A 168 29.46 -19.34 -33.01
CA THR A 168 30.57 -20.26 -33.28
C THR A 168 31.88 -19.52 -33.53
N ARG A 169 31.83 -18.44 -34.33
CA ARG A 169 33.00 -17.63 -34.69
C ARG A 169 33.65 -16.99 -33.47
N TYR A 170 32.86 -16.52 -32.51
CA TYR A 170 33.35 -15.83 -31.30
C TYR A 170 33.31 -16.70 -30.03
N ARG A 171 33.16 -18.02 -30.20
CA ARG A 171 33.18 -18.98 -29.10
C ARG A 171 34.46 -18.86 -28.27
N GLY A 172 34.30 -18.79 -26.95
CA GLY A 172 35.40 -18.63 -26.00
C GLY A 172 35.90 -17.18 -25.83
N ARG A 173 35.34 -16.23 -26.58
CA ARG A 173 35.59 -14.79 -26.45
C ARG A 173 34.35 -14.02 -25.99
N VAL A 174 33.17 -14.47 -26.43
CA VAL A 174 31.87 -13.88 -26.07
C VAL A 174 30.96 -14.95 -25.48
N SER A 175 30.51 -14.71 -24.26
CA SER A 175 29.55 -15.58 -23.56
C SER A 175 28.20 -14.91 -23.33
N TYR A 176 28.06 -13.59 -23.46
CA TYR A 176 26.80 -12.88 -23.19
C TYR A 176 26.25 -12.28 -24.48
N TRP A 177 25.12 -12.82 -24.94
CA TRP A 177 24.47 -12.44 -26.19
C TRP A 177 23.10 -11.84 -25.90
N GLU A 178 22.97 -10.54 -26.15
CA GLU A 178 21.72 -9.80 -26.07
C GLU A 178 21.03 -9.78 -27.43
N LEU A 179 19.76 -10.17 -27.47
CA LEU A 179 19.02 -10.34 -28.73
C LEU A 179 18.07 -9.16 -28.96
N GLY A 180 18.61 -8.07 -29.50
CA GLY A 180 17.88 -6.84 -29.77
C GLY A 180 18.10 -5.73 -28.75
N ASN A 181 17.67 -4.51 -29.06
CA ASN A 181 17.70 -3.36 -28.15
C ASN A 181 16.32 -2.70 -28.06
N GLU A 182 15.79 -2.40 -26.86
CA GLU A 182 14.47 -1.73 -26.69
C GLU A 182 13.38 -2.38 -27.57
N VAL A 183 13.33 -3.71 -27.48
CA VAL A 183 12.49 -4.56 -28.33
C VAL A 183 11.00 -4.31 -28.10
N ASP A 184 10.61 -3.78 -26.95
CA ASP A 184 9.25 -3.45 -26.56
C ASP A 184 8.77 -2.08 -27.08
N VAL A 185 9.37 -1.56 -28.15
CA VAL A 185 8.94 -0.33 -28.82
C VAL A 185 8.20 -0.65 -30.11
N ASP A 186 7.06 0.01 -30.34
CA ASP A 186 6.36 -0.09 -31.62
C ASP A 186 6.96 0.92 -32.62
N PRO A 187 7.32 0.49 -33.84
CA PRO A 187 7.99 1.36 -34.82
C PRO A 187 7.13 2.55 -35.27
N SER A 188 5.81 2.47 -35.17
CA SER A 188 4.89 3.58 -35.48
C SER A 188 4.94 4.74 -34.49
N LEU A 189 5.54 4.53 -33.31
CA LEU A 189 5.76 5.56 -32.30
C LEU A 189 7.05 6.36 -32.52
N LEU A 190 7.88 5.95 -33.47
CA LEU A 190 9.20 6.50 -33.73
C LEU A 190 9.22 7.32 -35.02
N ASP A 191 9.88 8.47 -34.96
CA ASP A 191 10.34 9.15 -36.18
C ASP A 191 11.33 8.24 -36.91
N ARG A 192 11.28 8.26 -38.26
CA ARG A 192 12.09 7.36 -39.10
C ARG A 192 13.58 7.40 -38.77
N ASP A 193 14.12 8.57 -38.47
CA ASP A 193 15.55 8.77 -38.19
C ASP A 193 15.99 8.19 -36.83
N LEU A 194 15.04 7.81 -35.97
CA LEU A 194 15.31 7.20 -34.67
C LEU A 194 15.16 5.68 -34.69
N GLN A 195 14.58 5.11 -35.75
CA GLN A 195 14.22 3.69 -35.78
C GLN A 195 15.44 2.77 -35.64
N ASP A 196 16.59 3.10 -36.24
CA ASP A 196 17.84 2.31 -36.15
C ASP A 196 18.41 2.15 -34.73
N LEU A 197 17.87 2.84 -33.72
CA LEU A 197 18.31 2.76 -32.32
C LEU A 197 17.58 1.68 -31.51
N PHE A 198 16.51 1.11 -32.07
CA PHE A 198 15.60 0.17 -31.41
C PHE A 198 15.50 -1.13 -32.21
N GLY A 199 14.95 -2.18 -31.61
CA GLY A 199 14.72 -3.50 -32.21
C GLY A 199 13.26 -3.71 -32.64
N CYS A 200 12.37 -2.78 -32.28
CA CYS A 200 10.98 -2.63 -32.68
C CYS A 200 10.14 -3.91 -32.87
N TRP A 201 10.10 -4.76 -31.85
CA TRP A 201 9.16 -5.90 -31.78
C TRP A 201 7.80 -5.53 -31.19
N GLY A 202 7.65 -4.31 -30.65
CA GLY A 202 6.40 -3.79 -30.16
C GLY A 202 5.34 -3.74 -31.27
N ASP A 203 4.12 -4.20 -30.95
CA ASP A 203 2.96 -4.08 -31.85
C ASP A 203 1.74 -3.59 -31.07
N ILE A 204 1.34 -2.35 -31.31
CA ILE A 204 0.20 -1.68 -30.68
C ILE A 204 -1.14 -2.35 -30.96
N SER A 205 -1.21 -3.17 -32.00
CA SER A 205 -2.41 -3.94 -32.35
C SER A 205 -2.48 -5.30 -31.65
N ASP A 206 -1.35 -5.81 -31.13
CA ASP A 206 -1.28 -7.10 -30.44
C ASP A 206 -1.63 -6.98 -28.95
N PRO A 207 -2.48 -7.88 -28.39
CA PRO A 207 -2.85 -7.84 -26.97
C PRO A 207 -1.69 -7.96 -25.96
N TYR A 208 -0.55 -8.51 -26.38
CA TYR A 208 0.68 -8.65 -25.61
C TYR A 208 1.82 -7.80 -26.19
N TYR A 209 1.44 -6.79 -26.97
CA TYR A 209 2.34 -5.81 -27.54
C TYR A 209 3.48 -6.40 -28.38
N GLY A 210 3.26 -7.52 -29.06
CA GLY A 210 4.27 -8.19 -29.90
C GLY A 210 5.22 -9.11 -29.13
N GLY A 211 5.12 -9.18 -27.81
CA GLY A 211 5.97 -10.02 -26.96
C GLY A 211 5.87 -11.52 -27.29
N ARG A 212 4.70 -12.01 -27.70
CA ARG A 212 4.53 -13.41 -28.12
C ARG A 212 5.37 -13.74 -29.34
N HIS A 213 5.42 -12.84 -30.31
CA HIS A 213 6.19 -13.00 -31.54
C HIS A 213 7.70 -13.05 -31.26
N TYR A 214 8.17 -12.14 -30.40
CA TYR A 214 9.55 -12.16 -29.91
C TYR A 214 9.88 -13.44 -29.13
N GLY A 215 8.97 -13.91 -28.27
CA GLY A 215 9.13 -15.15 -27.52
C GLY A 215 9.22 -16.40 -28.42
N GLU A 216 8.45 -16.46 -29.50
CA GLU A 216 8.61 -17.53 -30.50
C GLU A 216 9.99 -17.47 -31.17
N MET A 217 10.48 -16.28 -31.56
CA MET A 217 11.84 -16.16 -32.10
C MET A 217 12.89 -16.70 -31.11
N LEU A 218 12.80 -16.33 -29.83
CA LEU A 218 13.73 -16.84 -28.80
C LEU A 218 13.75 -18.37 -28.74
N LYS A 219 12.59 -19.03 -28.82
CA LYS A 219 12.49 -20.50 -28.82
C LYS A 219 13.18 -21.15 -30.02
N PHE A 220 13.23 -20.48 -31.18
CA PHE A 220 13.93 -20.95 -32.36
C PHE A 220 15.45 -20.79 -32.25
N VAL A 221 15.92 -19.64 -31.78
CA VAL A 221 17.36 -19.32 -31.79
C VAL A 221 18.11 -19.95 -30.61
N ALA A 222 17.47 -20.12 -29.45
CA ALA A 222 18.15 -20.58 -28.24
C ALA A 222 18.83 -21.95 -28.36
N PRO A 223 18.20 -23.00 -28.96
CA PRO A 223 18.88 -24.28 -29.18
C PRO A 223 20.11 -24.16 -30.08
N VAL A 224 20.08 -23.26 -31.07
CA VAL A 224 21.19 -23.05 -32.00
C VAL A 224 22.35 -22.33 -31.32
N ILE A 225 22.07 -21.27 -30.56
CA ILE A 225 23.08 -20.56 -29.76
C ILE A 225 23.76 -21.53 -28.78
N ARG A 226 22.97 -22.29 -28.00
CA ARG A 226 23.49 -23.24 -27.00
C ARG A 226 24.27 -24.39 -27.64
N SER A 227 23.90 -24.82 -28.85
CA SER A 227 24.65 -25.82 -29.61
C SER A 227 25.99 -25.26 -30.12
N ALA A 228 26.03 -23.99 -30.54
CA ALA A 228 27.24 -23.33 -31.00
C ALA A 228 28.21 -23.06 -29.85
N ASN A 229 27.69 -22.57 -28.72
CA ASN A 229 28.45 -22.34 -27.49
C ASN A 229 27.62 -22.72 -26.24
N PRO A 230 27.91 -23.86 -25.59
CA PRO A 230 27.23 -24.27 -24.37
C PRO A 230 27.43 -23.32 -23.18
N ASP A 231 28.45 -22.47 -23.22
CA ASP A 231 28.75 -21.47 -22.18
C ASP A 231 28.08 -20.10 -22.48
N ALA A 232 27.23 -20.02 -23.52
CA ALA A 232 26.52 -18.79 -23.86
C ALA A 232 25.32 -18.56 -22.95
N HIS A 233 25.20 -17.33 -22.46
CA HIS A 233 24.05 -16.77 -21.79
C HIS A 233 23.27 -15.91 -22.77
N ILE A 234 21.99 -16.24 -22.95
CA ILE A 234 21.04 -15.54 -23.80
C ILE A 234 20.31 -14.50 -22.95
N ILE A 235 20.45 -13.24 -23.34
CA ILE A 235 19.82 -12.09 -22.69
C ILE A 235 18.69 -11.61 -23.60
N THR A 236 17.51 -11.36 -23.05
CA THR A 236 16.45 -10.69 -23.82
C THR A 236 16.95 -9.33 -24.29
N GLY A 237 16.45 -8.81 -25.40
CA GLY A 237 16.72 -7.42 -25.74
C GLY A 237 16.29 -6.51 -24.60
N GLY A 238 17.11 -5.52 -24.27
CA GLY A 238 16.85 -4.61 -23.17
C GLY A 238 15.48 -3.98 -23.31
N LEU A 239 14.62 -4.10 -22.30
CA LEU A 239 13.28 -3.50 -22.32
C LEU A 239 13.38 -2.01 -21.96
N LEU A 240 12.87 -1.13 -22.85
CA LEU A 240 12.69 0.28 -22.51
C LEU A 240 11.72 0.38 -21.33
N LEU A 241 10.64 -0.41 -21.37
CA LEU A 241 9.63 -0.55 -20.33
C LEU A 241 9.16 0.83 -19.86
N ASP A 242 8.51 1.58 -20.76
CA ASP A 242 8.26 3.02 -20.57
C ASP A 242 7.53 3.32 -19.27
N ARG A 243 6.48 2.54 -18.96
CA ARG A 243 5.60 2.76 -17.80
C ARG A 243 5.01 1.46 -17.29
N ALA A 244 4.59 1.45 -16.02
CA ALA A 244 4.00 0.27 -15.38
C ALA A 244 2.57 -0.06 -15.86
N SER A 245 1.86 0.94 -16.37
CA SER A 245 0.50 0.80 -16.90
C SER A 245 0.23 1.90 -17.90
N THR A 246 -0.20 1.51 -19.11
CA THR A 246 -0.52 2.46 -20.18
C THR A 246 -2.03 2.64 -20.29
N ASN A 247 -2.51 3.85 -19.97
CA ASN A 247 -3.91 4.26 -20.11
C ASN A 247 -4.12 5.35 -21.18
N ILE A 248 -3.08 5.69 -21.93
CA ILE A 248 -3.11 6.73 -22.95
C ILE A 248 -3.41 6.09 -24.32
N PRO A 249 -4.49 6.48 -25.01
CA PRO A 249 -4.79 5.98 -26.34
C PRO A 249 -3.64 6.21 -27.32
N GLY A 250 -3.30 5.18 -28.11
CA GLY A 250 -2.25 5.26 -29.14
C GLY A 250 -0.82 5.16 -28.61
N ARG A 251 -0.61 4.84 -27.32
CA ARG A 251 0.73 4.60 -26.74
C ARG A 251 1.09 3.12 -26.56
N GLY A 252 0.17 2.22 -26.84
CA GLY A 252 0.43 0.79 -26.72
C GLY A 252 0.33 0.25 -25.30
N THR A 253 0.87 -0.94 -25.10
CA THR A 253 0.97 -1.60 -23.79
C THR A 253 2.34 -2.27 -23.62
N PRO A 254 3.47 -1.53 -23.70
CA PRO A 254 4.82 -2.10 -23.56
C PRO A 254 5.01 -2.88 -22.25
N GLU A 255 4.26 -2.54 -21.19
CA GLU A 255 4.25 -3.27 -19.94
C GLU A 255 3.83 -4.76 -20.08
N LYS A 256 3.16 -5.13 -21.18
CA LYS A 256 2.75 -6.51 -21.47
C LYS A 256 3.74 -7.28 -22.33
N PHE A 257 4.81 -6.65 -22.82
CA PHE A 257 5.73 -7.28 -23.76
C PHE A 257 6.38 -8.53 -23.16
N LEU A 258 7.03 -8.42 -21.99
CA LEU A 258 7.63 -9.58 -21.32
C LEU A 258 6.58 -10.64 -20.96
N GLU A 259 5.38 -10.22 -20.55
CA GLU A 259 4.27 -11.15 -20.32
C GLU A 259 3.95 -11.96 -21.58
N GLY A 260 3.94 -11.33 -22.76
CA GLY A 260 3.79 -12.01 -24.05
C GLY A 260 4.89 -13.02 -24.32
N VAL A 261 6.14 -12.69 -24.00
CA VAL A 261 7.30 -13.58 -24.15
C VAL A 261 7.12 -14.84 -23.29
N LEU A 262 6.71 -14.67 -22.03
CA LEU A 262 6.49 -15.77 -21.09
C LEU A 262 5.28 -16.62 -21.50
N GLU A 263 4.21 -15.99 -21.96
CA GLU A 263 3.00 -16.65 -22.45
C GLU A 263 3.24 -17.49 -23.71
N ALA A 264 4.21 -17.12 -24.55
CA ALA A 264 4.68 -17.96 -25.66
C ALA A 264 5.46 -19.21 -25.19
N GLY A 265 5.71 -19.36 -23.89
CA GLY A 265 6.47 -20.46 -23.30
C GLY A 265 7.99 -20.31 -23.49
N ALA A 266 8.49 -19.08 -23.67
CA ALA A 266 9.89 -18.82 -23.97
C ALA A 266 10.80 -18.70 -22.73
N ALA A 267 10.27 -18.91 -21.51
CA ALA A 267 11.03 -18.75 -20.27
C ALA A 267 12.34 -19.55 -20.23
N GLU A 268 12.39 -20.74 -20.84
CA GLU A 268 13.59 -21.59 -20.92
C GLU A 268 14.53 -21.24 -22.08
N SER A 269 14.13 -20.29 -22.93
CA SER A 269 14.87 -19.87 -24.12
C SER A 269 15.81 -18.70 -23.85
N PHE A 270 15.75 -18.09 -22.67
CA PHE A 270 16.67 -17.03 -22.23
C PHE A 270 17.08 -17.26 -20.78
N ASP A 271 18.22 -16.67 -20.43
CA ASP A 271 18.88 -16.86 -19.15
C ASP A 271 18.78 -15.60 -18.27
N ILE A 272 18.68 -14.40 -18.88
CA ILE A 272 18.67 -13.10 -18.20
C ILE A 272 17.62 -12.18 -18.85
N VAL A 273 16.91 -11.40 -18.04
CA VAL A 273 16.03 -10.31 -18.52
C VAL A 273 16.77 -8.98 -18.37
N ALA A 274 16.90 -8.26 -19.48
CA ALA A 274 17.49 -6.93 -19.53
C ALA A 274 16.42 -5.83 -19.56
N PHE A 275 16.67 -4.69 -18.92
CA PHE A 275 15.79 -3.52 -18.95
C PHE A 275 16.57 -2.22 -18.75
N HIS A 276 15.97 -1.09 -19.14
CA HIS A 276 16.62 0.23 -19.15
C HIS A 276 15.99 1.22 -18.15
N SER A 277 16.77 2.22 -17.70
CA SER A 277 16.28 3.29 -16.80
C SER A 277 16.86 4.66 -17.15
N TYR A 278 15.99 5.56 -17.62
CA TYR A 278 16.37 6.90 -18.08
C TYR A 278 15.48 8.00 -17.48
N PRO A 279 15.72 8.38 -16.20
CA PRO A 279 15.09 9.56 -15.60
C PRO A 279 15.61 10.85 -16.21
N TRP A 280 14.75 11.87 -16.13
CA TRP A 280 15.11 13.23 -16.49
C TRP A 280 15.51 14.03 -15.27
N TYR A 281 16.56 14.85 -15.42
CA TYR A 281 16.88 15.88 -14.47
C TYR A 281 15.73 16.90 -14.33
N ASP A 282 15.27 17.13 -13.11
CA ASP A 282 14.20 18.09 -12.81
C ASP A 282 14.76 19.52 -12.79
N TRP A 283 14.50 20.30 -13.85
CA TRP A 283 14.96 21.70 -13.93
C TRP A 283 14.26 22.66 -12.97
N GLN A 284 13.10 22.29 -12.42
CA GLN A 284 12.36 23.13 -11.49
C GLN A 284 12.89 22.98 -10.07
N ARG A 285 13.21 21.75 -9.67
CA ARG A 285 13.66 21.42 -8.32
C ARG A 285 15.18 21.20 -8.20
N GLY A 286 15.85 21.03 -9.34
CA GLY A 286 17.29 20.84 -9.45
C GLY A 286 17.79 19.59 -8.74
N ARG A 287 19.04 19.67 -8.28
CA ARG A 287 19.74 18.59 -7.56
C ARG A 287 19.05 18.08 -6.29
N LEU A 288 18.09 18.82 -5.73
CA LEU A 288 17.36 18.42 -4.51
C LEU A 288 16.34 17.29 -4.75
N THR A 289 16.02 16.96 -6.00
CA THR A 289 15.03 15.93 -6.33
C THR A 289 15.70 14.61 -6.70
N ASP A 290 15.11 13.51 -6.23
CA ASP A 290 15.49 12.17 -6.65
C ASP A 290 14.68 11.74 -7.89
N SER A 291 15.21 12.05 -9.07
CA SER A 291 14.52 11.73 -10.33
C SER A 291 14.28 10.23 -10.55
N ASP A 292 14.98 9.32 -9.86
CA ASP A 292 14.69 7.89 -9.95
C ASP A 292 13.36 7.55 -9.28
N LEU A 293 13.05 8.19 -8.14
CA LEU A 293 11.82 7.97 -7.38
C LEU A 293 10.64 8.82 -7.89
N THR A 294 10.90 10.04 -8.37
CA THR A 294 9.85 11.00 -8.72
C THR A 294 9.44 10.97 -10.20
N ASP A 295 9.91 10.01 -10.99
CA ASP A 295 9.43 9.86 -12.36
C ASP A 295 8.00 9.29 -12.34
N TYR A 296 7.04 10.10 -12.78
CA TYR A 296 5.61 9.80 -12.74
C TYR A 296 5.21 8.47 -13.41
N ARG A 297 6.06 7.92 -14.29
CA ARG A 297 5.80 6.64 -14.97
C ARG A 297 5.98 5.43 -14.04
N TRP A 298 6.74 5.59 -12.96
CA TRP A 298 7.15 4.50 -12.05
C TRP A 298 7.08 4.86 -10.56
N GLU A 299 6.79 6.11 -10.20
CA GLU A 299 6.73 6.59 -8.80
C GLU A 299 5.83 5.70 -7.92
N ALA A 300 4.68 5.26 -8.43
CA ALA A 300 3.71 4.45 -7.69
C ALA A 300 4.23 3.06 -7.30
N LEU A 301 5.30 2.58 -7.94
CA LEU A 301 5.94 1.29 -7.65
C LEU A 301 7.29 1.44 -6.94
N GLY A 302 7.68 2.65 -6.53
CA GLY A 302 8.95 2.92 -5.88
C GLY A 302 10.06 3.38 -6.85
N GLY A 303 9.69 4.06 -7.93
CA GLY A 303 10.65 4.65 -8.86
C GLY A 303 11.11 3.70 -9.97
N MET A 304 11.97 4.18 -10.87
CA MET A 304 12.36 3.42 -12.05
C MET A 304 13.26 2.23 -11.74
N THR A 305 14.20 2.34 -10.81
CA THR A 305 15.09 1.23 -10.50
C THR A 305 14.37 0.11 -9.75
N ILE A 306 13.77 0.41 -8.59
CA ILE A 306 13.09 -0.59 -7.76
C ILE A 306 11.75 -1.01 -8.37
N GLY A 307 10.97 -0.06 -8.87
CA GLY A 307 9.63 -0.31 -9.41
C GLY A 307 9.65 -1.20 -10.66
N LYS A 308 10.56 -0.95 -11.61
CA LYS A 308 10.72 -1.83 -12.79
C LYS A 308 11.19 -3.23 -12.38
N ALA A 309 12.17 -3.33 -11.49
CA ALA A 309 12.66 -4.63 -11.04
C ALA A 309 11.56 -5.45 -10.34
N ARG A 310 10.75 -4.82 -9.49
CA ARG A 310 9.60 -5.46 -8.84
C ARG A 310 8.56 -5.90 -9.88
N PHE A 311 8.19 -5.00 -10.80
CA PHE A 311 7.22 -5.30 -11.87
C PHE A 311 7.62 -6.50 -12.71
N LEU A 312 8.89 -6.57 -13.12
CA LEU A 312 9.42 -7.67 -13.93
C LEU A 312 9.42 -8.99 -13.16
N ARG A 313 9.79 -8.97 -11.87
CA ARG A 313 9.73 -10.18 -11.02
C ARG A 313 8.31 -10.66 -10.80
N ASP A 314 7.38 -9.75 -10.52
CA ASP A 314 5.97 -10.10 -10.37
C ASP A 314 5.42 -10.70 -11.66
N THR A 315 5.81 -10.14 -12.82
CA THR A 315 5.44 -10.66 -14.14
C THR A 315 6.00 -12.07 -14.35
N MET A 316 7.28 -12.32 -14.07
CA MET A 316 7.89 -13.65 -14.19
C MET A 316 7.27 -14.68 -13.23
N ALA A 317 7.00 -14.27 -11.99
CA ALA A 317 6.42 -15.14 -10.96
C ALA A 317 5.04 -15.68 -11.36
N ARG A 318 4.22 -14.87 -12.05
CA ARG A 318 2.91 -15.33 -12.58
C ARG A 318 3.02 -16.50 -13.57
N TYR A 319 4.16 -16.65 -14.23
CA TYR A 319 4.43 -17.70 -15.21
C TYR A 319 5.41 -18.76 -14.69
N GLY A 320 5.74 -18.74 -13.39
CA GLY A 320 6.69 -19.69 -12.78
C GLY A 320 8.13 -19.51 -13.26
N ALA A 321 8.49 -18.34 -13.78
CA ALA A 321 9.85 -17.99 -14.14
C ALA A 321 10.53 -17.20 -13.00
N ASP A 322 11.83 -17.41 -12.83
CA ASP A 322 12.69 -16.64 -11.94
C ASP A 322 14.05 -16.47 -12.63
N LYS A 323 14.21 -15.34 -13.30
CA LYS A 323 15.41 -15.04 -14.09
C LYS A 323 16.13 -13.83 -13.48
N PRO A 324 17.47 -13.82 -13.47
CA PRO A 324 18.23 -12.65 -13.09
C PRO A 324 17.85 -11.43 -13.95
N LEU A 325 17.86 -10.27 -13.32
CA LEU A 325 17.64 -8.98 -13.97
C LEU A 325 18.96 -8.25 -14.17
N VAL A 326 19.16 -7.66 -15.35
CA VAL A 326 20.27 -6.75 -15.61
C VAL A 326 19.73 -5.39 -16.06
N LEU A 327 20.21 -4.33 -15.42
CA LEU A 327 19.96 -2.95 -15.84
C LEU A 327 21.07 -2.54 -16.82
N ASN A 328 20.96 -2.99 -18.07
CA ASN A 328 22.02 -2.93 -19.08
C ASN A 328 22.09 -1.61 -19.86
N GLU A 329 21.18 -0.68 -19.59
CA GLU A 329 21.36 0.75 -19.88
C GLU A 329 20.69 1.62 -18.80
N ALA A 330 21.44 2.58 -18.24
CA ALA A 330 20.88 3.60 -17.38
C ALA A 330 21.70 4.89 -17.36
N SER A 331 21.03 6.03 -17.16
CA SER A 331 21.67 7.34 -16.99
C SER A 331 20.66 8.35 -16.45
N LEU A 332 21.13 9.43 -15.82
CA LEU A 332 20.30 10.62 -15.61
C LEU A 332 20.44 11.55 -16.82
N LEU A 333 19.36 11.70 -17.58
CA LEU A 333 19.31 12.50 -18.79
C LEU A 333 19.22 14.00 -18.47
N VAL A 334 20.07 14.79 -19.12
CA VAL A 334 20.11 16.25 -18.96
C VAL A 334 19.95 16.92 -20.33
N TRP A 335 18.87 17.68 -20.49
CA TRP A 335 18.67 18.53 -21.66
C TRP A 335 19.57 19.79 -21.60
N GLY A 336 20.28 20.12 -22.67
CA GLY A 336 20.95 21.41 -22.83
C GLY A 336 22.44 21.38 -22.51
N SER A 337 23.00 22.49 -22.01
CA SER A 337 24.46 22.68 -21.92
C SER A 337 25.11 22.19 -20.62
N GLY A 338 24.36 21.54 -19.72
CA GLY A 338 24.89 20.92 -18.49
C GLY A 338 25.41 21.94 -17.48
N THR A 339 24.55 22.43 -16.58
CA THR A 339 24.99 23.27 -15.45
C THR A 339 25.76 22.43 -14.44
N ASP A 340 26.57 23.09 -13.60
CA ASP A 340 27.24 22.41 -12.49
C ASP A 340 26.22 21.64 -11.62
N ASP A 341 25.05 22.22 -11.34
CA ASP A 341 23.98 21.56 -10.57
C ASP A 341 23.51 20.25 -11.23
N ALA A 342 23.29 20.25 -12.54
CA ALA A 342 22.87 19.06 -13.28
C ALA A 342 23.97 17.98 -13.31
N LEU A 343 25.23 18.37 -13.49
CA LEU A 343 26.37 17.43 -13.44
C LEU A 343 26.55 16.83 -12.04
N GLN A 344 26.32 17.63 -11.00
CA GLN A 344 26.32 17.16 -9.61
C GLN A 344 25.11 16.26 -9.32
N ALA A 345 23.94 16.49 -9.93
CA ALA A 345 22.80 15.60 -9.81
C ALA A 345 23.05 14.23 -10.47
N GLN A 346 23.74 14.18 -11.62
CA GLN A 346 24.17 12.90 -12.22
C GLN A 346 25.07 12.10 -11.27
N ALA A 347 25.96 12.78 -10.55
CA ALA A 347 26.82 12.16 -9.54
C ALA A 347 26.05 11.67 -8.30
N ASP A 348 24.89 12.26 -7.95
CA ASP A 348 24.07 11.79 -6.82
C ASP A 348 23.36 10.52 -7.28
N HIS A 349 22.73 10.64 -8.44
CA HIS A 349 21.88 9.64 -9.05
C HIS A 349 22.59 8.29 -9.17
N ILE A 350 23.83 8.26 -9.67
CA ILE A 350 24.53 6.98 -9.86
C ILE A 350 24.76 6.24 -8.55
N VAL A 351 25.12 6.93 -7.46
CA VAL A 351 25.33 6.29 -6.16
C VAL A 351 24.02 5.74 -5.60
N ARG A 352 22.94 6.51 -5.71
CA ARG A 352 21.61 6.08 -5.23
C ARG A 352 21.09 4.88 -6.00
N VAL A 353 21.17 4.92 -7.33
CA VAL A 353 20.69 3.83 -8.20
C VAL A 353 21.52 2.58 -8.03
N LEU A 354 22.86 2.67 -7.91
CA LEU A 354 23.70 1.48 -7.66
C LEU A 354 23.36 0.83 -6.32
N ALA A 355 23.16 1.63 -5.26
CA ALA A 355 22.78 1.11 -3.95
C ALA A 355 21.39 0.43 -3.97
N ARG A 356 20.39 1.08 -4.58
CA ARG A 356 19.04 0.53 -4.78
C ARG A 356 19.05 -0.73 -5.65
N ALA A 357 19.79 -0.73 -6.75
CA ALA A 357 19.89 -1.87 -7.65
C ALA A 357 20.44 -3.11 -6.92
N ARG A 358 21.45 -2.93 -6.07
CA ARG A 358 21.97 -4.01 -5.21
C ARG A 358 20.96 -4.47 -4.17
N SER A 359 20.21 -3.57 -3.54
CA SER A 359 19.24 -3.91 -2.50
C SER A 359 18.08 -4.76 -3.03
N VAL A 360 17.73 -4.58 -4.30
CA VAL A 360 16.72 -5.39 -4.99
C VAL A 360 17.34 -6.43 -5.93
N ASN A 361 18.56 -6.91 -5.67
CA ASN A 361 19.20 -8.03 -6.37
C ASN A 361 19.18 -7.90 -7.92
N ILE A 362 19.41 -6.71 -8.46
CA ILE A 362 19.77 -6.56 -9.87
C ILE A 362 21.21 -7.09 -10.03
N GLN A 363 21.43 -7.98 -10.98
CA GLN A 363 22.68 -8.73 -11.10
C GLN A 363 23.82 -7.89 -11.67
N ALA A 364 23.52 -6.99 -12.61
CA ALA A 364 24.50 -6.08 -13.19
C ALA A 364 23.85 -4.76 -13.62
N TYR A 365 24.68 -3.72 -13.65
CA TYR A 365 24.33 -2.34 -13.96
C TYR A 365 25.29 -1.79 -15.02
N CYS A 366 24.75 -1.11 -16.01
CA CYS A 366 25.51 -0.48 -17.08
C CYS A 366 25.13 0.99 -17.20
N TRP A 367 26.12 1.87 -17.03
CA TRP A 367 25.93 3.29 -17.31
C TRP A 367 26.06 3.57 -18.82
N TYR A 368 25.04 4.21 -19.38
CA TYR A 368 25.09 4.76 -20.74
C TYR A 368 25.52 6.22 -20.65
N THR A 369 26.68 6.65 -21.16
CA THR A 369 27.80 5.89 -21.77
C THR A 369 29.12 6.18 -21.08
N LEU A 370 30.18 5.44 -21.41
CA LEU A 370 31.52 5.76 -20.94
C LEU A 370 32.06 7.08 -21.54
N HIS A 371 32.00 7.25 -22.86
CA HIS A 371 32.43 8.48 -23.54
C HIS A 371 31.28 9.49 -23.66
N ASP A 372 31.60 10.72 -24.07
CA ASP A 372 30.57 11.71 -24.43
C ASP A 372 29.88 11.31 -25.75
N SER A 373 28.67 10.75 -25.64
CA SER A 373 27.81 10.41 -26.78
C SER A 373 27.12 11.63 -27.39
N SER A 374 27.22 12.82 -26.76
CA SER A 374 26.39 14.00 -27.04
C SER A 374 24.88 13.80 -26.85
N TRP A 375 24.44 12.60 -26.46
CA TRP A 375 23.04 12.28 -26.20
C TRP A 375 22.70 12.63 -24.75
N TRP A 376 22.00 13.76 -24.58
CA TRP A 376 21.49 14.24 -23.28
C TRP A 376 22.53 14.27 -22.14
N LEU A 377 23.79 14.54 -22.49
CA LEU A 377 24.94 14.60 -21.56
C LEU A 377 25.13 13.33 -20.71
N SER A 378 24.64 12.19 -21.18
CA SER A 378 24.66 10.91 -20.49
C SER A 378 26.06 10.33 -20.25
N GLY A 379 27.08 10.72 -21.03
CA GLY A 379 28.43 10.18 -20.90
C GLY A 379 29.11 10.42 -19.53
N LEU A 380 29.91 9.48 -19.04
CA LEU A 380 30.76 9.62 -17.84
C LEU A 380 31.95 10.58 -18.06
N LEU A 381 32.41 10.69 -19.31
CA LEU A 381 33.49 11.59 -19.71
C LEU A 381 32.95 12.80 -20.47
N HIS A 382 33.67 13.92 -20.40
CA HIS A 382 33.51 15.03 -21.32
C HIS A 382 34.03 14.66 -22.72
N SER A 383 33.70 15.47 -23.75
CA SER A 383 34.19 15.29 -25.12
C SER A 383 35.72 15.33 -25.26
N ASP A 384 36.42 15.97 -24.33
CA ASP A 384 37.90 15.97 -24.24
C ASP A 384 38.47 14.77 -23.46
N ARG A 385 37.61 13.81 -23.09
CA ARG A 385 37.92 12.55 -22.38
C ARG A 385 38.34 12.75 -20.92
N THR A 386 38.08 13.93 -20.37
CA THR A 386 38.25 14.18 -18.93
C THR A 386 37.03 13.65 -18.14
N PRO A 387 37.23 13.12 -16.92
CA PRO A 387 36.13 12.67 -16.06
C PRO A 387 35.14 13.78 -15.70
N LYS A 388 33.83 13.48 -15.78
CA LYS A 388 32.77 14.28 -15.14
C LYS A 388 32.65 13.92 -13.64
N PRO A 389 31.93 14.72 -12.82
CA PRO A 389 31.64 14.35 -11.42
C PRO A 389 31.04 12.95 -11.26
N VAL A 390 30.14 12.55 -12.15
CA VAL A 390 29.51 11.22 -12.12
C VAL A 390 30.52 10.07 -12.29
N TYR A 391 31.61 10.25 -13.05
CA TYR A 391 32.68 9.26 -13.15
C TYR A 391 33.38 9.08 -11.80
N THR A 392 33.70 10.18 -11.12
CA THR A 392 34.34 10.13 -9.81
C THR A 392 33.43 9.47 -8.77
N ALA A 393 32.15 9.83 -8.74
CA ALA A 393 31.17 9.22 -7.84
C ALA A 393 31.03 7.71 -8.08
N TYR A 394 31.02 7.28 -9.35
CA TYR A 394 31.01 5.87 -9.72
C TYR A 394 32.29 5.16 -9.23
N GLN A 395 33.45 5.76 -9.48
CA GLN A 395 34.74 5.21 -9.05
C GLN A 395 34.81 5.05 -7.52
N GLN A 396 34.31 6.02 -6.76
CA GLN A 396 34.26 5.92 -5.31
C GLN A 396 33.30 4.82 -4.85
N PHE A 397 32.15 4.67 -5.50
CA PHE A 397 31.23 3.56 -5.18
C PHE A 397 31.91 2.21 -5.41
N ILE A 398 32.57 2.03 -6.57
CA ILE A 398 33.31 0.81 -6.89
C ILE A 398 34.41 0.56 -5.84
N ALA A 399 35.16 1.60 -5.45
CA ALA A 399 36.25 1.49 -4.48
C ALA A 399 35.77 1.13 -3.06
N HIS A 400 34.62 1.65 -2.63
CA HIS A 400 34.05 1.37 -1.31
C HIS A 400 33.34 0.01 -1.24
N ILE A 401 32.66 -0.38 -2.31
CA ILE A 401 31.70 -1.50 -2.29
C ILE A 401 32.28 -2.76 -2.97
N GLY A 402 33.13 -2.62 -3.98
CA GLY A 402 33.79 -3.74 -4.64
C GLY A 402 32.82 -4.82 -5.15
N ALA A 403 33.21 -6.09 -5.00
CA ALA A 403 32.41 -7.24 -5.45
C ALA A 403 31.32 -7.68 -4.47
N THR A 404 31.08 -6.93 -3.39
CA THR A 404 30.08 -7.29 -2.36
C THR A 404 28.69 -7.50 -2.97
N THR A 405 27.88 -8.38 -2.37
CA THR A 405 26.65 -8.91 -2.98
C THR A 405 25.46 -7.98 -2.83
N ALA A 406 24.78 -8.02 -1.69
CA ALA A 406 23.57 -7.26 -1.40
C ALA A 406 23.70 -6.55 -0.05
N PRO A 407 23.21 -5.30 0.06
CA PRO A 407 23.24 -4.57 1.31
C PRO A 407 22.24 -5.13 2.33
N ALA A 408 22.55 -4.98 3.61
CA ALA A 408 21.61 -5.22 4.71
C ALA A 408 20.69 -4.01 4.92
N ALA A 409 19.47 -4.27 5.40
CA ALA A 409 18.51 -3.22 5.77
C ALA A 409 19.00 -2.45 7.01
N VAL A 410 18.83 -1.13 7.02
CA VAL A 410 19.27 -0.24 8.10
C VAL A 410 18.20 0.80 8.41
N THR A 411 17.94 1.01 9.69
CA THR A 411 17.04 2.08 10.20
C THR A 411 17.74 2.99 11.22
N GLU A 412 19.05 2.86 11.40
CA GLU A 412 19.83 3.48 12.49
C GLU A 412 19.98 5.01 12.39
N TYR A 413 19.72 5.61 11.23
CA TYR A 413 20.04 7.02 10.95
C TYR A 413 18.84 7.97 10.95
N GLY A 414 17.64 7.47 11.26
CA GLY A 414 16.39 8.23 11.25
C GLY A 414 15.53 7.93 10.03
N GLU A 415 14.24 8.25 10.13
CA GLU A 415 13.23 7.89 9.13
C GLU A 415 13.41 8.62 7.78
N THR A 416 14.12 9.74 7.76
CA THR A 416 14.36 10.56 6.56
C THR A 416 15.74 10.33 5.93
N ILE A 417 16.50 9.33 6.39
CA ILE A 417 17.81 8.96 5.85
C ILE A 417 17.70 7.61 5.16
N GLU A 418 17.77 7.61 3.84
CA GLU A 418 17.86 6.38 3.08
C GLU A 418 19.28 5.81 3.23
N THR A 419 19.40 4.54 3.63
CA THR A 419 20.69 3.91 3.94
C THR A 419 20.79 2.47 3.43
N TYR A 420 21.96 2.12 2.92
CA TYR A 420 22.32 0.77 2.49
C TYR A 420 23.64 0.34 3.12
N ARG A 421 23.63 -0.77 3.88
CA ARG A 421 24.82 -1.30 4.55
C ARG A 421 25.48 -2.41 3.76
N PHE A 422 26.70 -2.19 3.31
CA PHE A 422 27.54 -3.20 2.66
C PHE A 422 28.57 -3.76 3.63
N ALA A 423 29.00 -5.00 3.39
CA ALA A 423 30.15 -5.55 4.09
C ALA A 423 31.41 -4.77 3.69
N GLY A 424 32.26 -4.41 4.67
CA GLY A 424 33.53 -3.73 4.41
C GLY A 424 34.68 -4.73 4.23
N GLU A 425 35.62 -4.41 3.34
CA GLU A 425 36.82 -5.25 3.06
C GLU A 425 38.07 -4.82 3.86
N THR A 426 37.96 -3.99 4.89
CA THR A 426 39.15 -3.42 5.53
C THR A 426 39.91 -4.41 6.44
N GLU A 427 41.18 -4.65 6.10
CA GLU A 427 42.18 -5.40 6.90
C GLU A 427 42.62 -4.68 8.21
N THR A 428 42.09 -3.49 8.52
CA THR A 428 42.41 -2.79 9.76
C THR A 428 42.00 -3.64 10.95
N ALA A 429 42.95 -3.96 11.83
CA ALA A 429 42.79 -4.85 12.98
C ALA A 429 41.48 -4.60 13.75
N LEU A 430 40.45 -5.36 13.40
CA LEU A 430 39.16 -5.39 14.09
C LEU A 430 39.40 -5.91 15.51
N GLU A 431 38.76 -5.30 16.51
CA GLU A 431 38.71 -5.92 17.83
C GLU A 431 37.99 -7.27 17.73
N ALA A 432 38.40 -8.24 18.57
CA ALA A 432 37.78 -9.57 18.57
C ALA A 432 36.28 -9.43 18.89
N GLY A 433 35.44 -9.60 17.88
CA GLY A 433 34.02 -9.36 18.04
C GLY A 433 33.45 -8.23 17.19
N GLU A 434 34.18 -7.61 16.25
CA GLU A 434 33.67 -6.58 15.33
C GLU A 434 33.84 -6.93 13.84
N THR A 435 32.96 -6.41 12.97
CA THR A 435 32.98 -6.53 11.51
C THR A 435 33.00 -5.13 10.89
N ALA A 436 33.83 -4.91 9.87
CA ALA A 436 33.80 -3.67 9.11
C ALA A 436 32.59 -3.63 8.17
N VAL A 437 31.92 -2.49 8.09
CA VAL A 437 30.82 -2.22 7.16
C VAL A 437 30.98 -0.86 6.51
N VAL A 438 30.35 -0.70 5.35
CA VAL A 438 30.23 0.57 4.64
C VAL A 438 28.75 0.91 4.54
N ASP A 439 28.32 1.95 5.24
CA ASP A 439 26.98 2.51 5.05
C ASP A 439 27.02 3.59 3.97
N VAL A 440 26.21 3.42 2.93
CA VAL A 440 25.95 4.44 1.90
C VAL A 440 24.63 5.09 2.27
N LEU A 441 24.62 6.41 2.50
CA LEU A 441 23.41 7.09 2.95
C LEU A 441 23.29 8.53 2.42
N TRP A 442 22.05 9.01 2.36
CA TRP A 442 21.69 10.40 2.01
C TRP A 442 20.38 10.79 2.70
N SER A 443 20.16 12.10 2.82
CA SER A 443 18.89 12.65 3.28
C SER A 443 17.87 12.66 2.14
N GLU A 444 16.64 12.23 2.45
CA GLU A 444 15.48 12.41 1.58
C GLU A 444 14.91 13.83 1.68
N GLU A 445 15.26 14.55 2.75
CA GLU A 445 14.88 15.95 2.94
C GLU A 445 15.83 16.90 2.17
N PRO A 446 15.29 18.00 1.60
CA PRO A 446 16.10 19.00 0.91
C PRO A 446 17.04 19.75 1.86
N GLU A 447 16.67 19.86 3.14
CA GLU A 447 17.50 20.47 4.17
C GLU A 447 18.43 19.43 4.81
N PRO A 448 19.71 19.75 5.05
CA PRO A 448 20.64 18.80 5.65
C PRO A 448 20.23 18.38 7.07
N VAL A 449 20.25 17.07 7.33
CA VAL A 449 19.92 16.43 8.60
C VAL A 449 21.21 16.12 9.36
N THR A 450 21.20 16.27 10.68
CA THR A 450 22.33 15.84 11.52
C THR A 450 22.08 14.44 12.07
N ILE A 451 22.93 13.50 11.70
CA ILE A 451 22.92 12.12 12.22
C ILE A 451 23.90 11.97 13.38
N GLU A 452 23.58 11.07 14.31
CA GLU A 452 24.41 10.75 15.48
C GLU A 452 24.89 9.30 15.41
N LEU A 453 26.18 9.09 15.70
CA LEU A 453 26.77 7.75 15.71
C LEU A 453 27.85 7.61 16.80
N PRO A 454 28.07 6.41 17.34
CA PRO A 454 29.14 6.18 18.31
C PRO A 454 30.51 6.51 17.74
N THR A 455 31.25 7.39 18.41
CA THR A 455 32.61 7.79 17.98
C THR A 455 33.57 6.61 17.82
N PRO A 456 33.59 5.60 18.70
CA PRO A 456 34.52 4.47 18.57
C PRO A 456 34.29 3.62 17.32
N TRP A 457 33.06 3.61 16.78
CA TRP A 457 32.71 2.76 15.64
C TRP A 457 33.03 3.40 14.30
N LEU A 458 33.06 4.74 14.21
CA LEU A 458 33.35 5.42 12.95
C LEU A 458 34.85 5.36 12.61
N LEU A 459 35.18 4.67 11.52
CA LEU A 459 36.55 4.59 11.01
C LEU A 459 36.83 5.70 10.00
N GLN A 460 35.87 5.96 9.11
CA GLN A 460 35.99 6.97 8.06
C GLN A 460 34.61 7.47 7.64
N ALA A 461 34.51 8.77 7.35
CA ALA A 461 33.36 9.36 6.67
C ALA A 461 33.86 10.13 5.45
N THR A 462 33.31 9.84 4.27
CA THR A 462 33.69 10.47 3.01
C THR A 462 32.46 10.88 2.19
N THR A 463 32.57 11.95 1.41
CA THR A 463 31.57 12.29 0.40
C THR A 463 31.66 11.32 -0.78
N ARG A 464 30.64 11.34 -1.65
CA ARG A 464 30.67 10.59 -2.92
C ARG A 464 31.89 10.86 -3.81
N ASP A 465 32.56 11.99 -3.64
CA ASP A 465 33.76 12.38 -4.39
C ASP A 465 35.07 11.94 -3.70
N GLY A 466 34.98 11.28 -2.54
CA GLY A 466 36.12 10.78 -1.76
C GLY A 466 36.72 11.81 -0.80
N ALA A 467 36.13 13.00 -0.67
CA ALA A 467 36.58 14.00 0.29
C ALA A 467 36.18 13.62 1.72
N ALA A 468 37.05 13.84 2.70
CA ALA A 468 36.75 13.55 4.11
C ALA A 468 35.59 14.44 4.63
N LEU A 469 34.59 13.82 5.26
CA LEU A 469 33.47 14.52 5.87
C LEU A 469 33.80 14.87 7.32
N ALA A 470 33.85 16.17 7.63
CA ALA A 470 34.15 16.65 8.97
C ALA A 470 32.94 16.56 9.90
N PRO A 471 33.09 16.10 11.17
CA PRO A 471 32.02 16.14 12.15
C PRO A 471 31.53 17.57 12.42
N ALA A 472 30.21 17.75 12.47
CA ALA A 472 29.58 18.98 12.94
C ALA A 472 29.86 19.19 14.45
N ALA A 473 29.87 18.09 15.20
CA ALA A 473 30.32 18.04 16.59
C ALA A 473 30.87 16.64 16.92
N GLN A 474 31.75 16.56 17.91
CA GLN A 474 32.28 15.28 18.37
C GLN A 474 32.56 15.32 19.87
N THR A 475 32.16 14.26 20.56
CA THR A 475 32.46 13.98 21.96
C THR A 475 33.31 12.71 22.05
N ARG A 476 33.65 12.25 23.26
CA ARG A 476 34.36 10.96 23.41
C ARG A 476 33.52 9.76 22.98
N THR A 477 32.20 9.87 23.00
CA THR A 477 31.29 8.74 22.76
C THR A 477 30.43 8.92 21.53
N ARG A 478 30.22 10.15 21.05
CA ARG A 478 29.31 10.48 19.94
C ARG A 478 29.95 11.41 18.91
N THR A 479 29.75 11.08 17.64
CA THR A 479 30.09 11.89 16.46
C THR A 479 28.79 12.32 15.80
N PHE A 480 28.69 13.60 15.44
CA PHE A 480 27.55 14.17 14.74
C PHE A 480 27.98 14.57 13.32
N LEU A 481 27.33 14.03 12.31
CA LEU A 481 27.60 14.31 10.89
C LEU A 481 26.39 14.99 10.27
N THR A 482 26.63 16.00 9.43
CA THR A 482 25.57 16.63 8.64
C THR A 482 25.50 15.95 7.28
N VAL A 483 24.33 15.43 6.94
CA VAL A 483 24.04 14.67 5.72
C VAL A 483 22.95 15.40 4.97
N GLY A 484 23.21 15.75 3.72
CA GLY A 484 22.21 16.33 2.81
C GLY A 484 21.74 15.32 1.79
N VAL A 485 21.14 15.82 0.72
CA VAL A 485 20.78 15.00 -0.46
C VAL A 485 21.99 14.34 -1.11
N GLU A 486 23.21 14.83 -0.85
CA GLU A 486 24.44 14.22 -1.36
C GLU A 486 24.76 12.90 -0.65
N PRO A 487 24.91 11.78 -1.39
CA PRO A 487 25.34 10.53 -0.81
C PRO A 487 26.72 10.62 -0.16
N VAL A 488 26.84 9.97 0.99
CA VAL A 488 28.09 9.84 1.75
C VAL A 488 28.35 8.38 2.09
N TYR A 489 29.61 8.07 2.33
CA TYR A 489 30.07 6.76 2.78
C TYR A 489 30.54 6.84 4.23
N LEU A 490 30.03 5.96 5.08
CA LEU A 490 30.51 5.76 6.44
C LEU A 490 31.15 4.38 6.55
N VAL A 491 32.47 4.31 6.61
CA VAL A 491 33.20 3.10 6.95
C VAL A 491 33.25 3.01 8.47
N ARG A 492 32.73 1.92 9.03
CA ARG A 492 32.63 1.76 10.48
C ARG A 492 32.72 0.30 10.91
N THR A 493 32.93 0.08 12.19
CA THR A 493 32.77 -1.25 12.80
C THR A 493 31.37 -1.43 13.34
N VAL A 494 30.84 -2.65 13.21
CA VAL A 494 29.65 -3.13 13.89
C VAL A 494 30.01 -4.39 14.67
N PRO A 495 29.39 -4.67 15.83
CA PRO A 495 29.61 -5.92 16.54
C PRO A 495 29.35 -7.14 15.62
N SER A 496 30.34 -8.04 15.50
CA SER A 496 30.37 -9.24 14.64
C SER A 496 29.43 -10.37 15.08
N SER A 497 28.74 -10.20 16.20
CA SER A 497 27.70 -11.12 16.65
C SER A 497 26.49 -10.30 17.08
N PRO A 498 25.27 -10.66 16.59
CA PRO A 498 24.06 -10.01 17.02
C PRO A 498 23.99 -10.04 18.55
N LEU A 499 23.92 -8.87 19.18
CA LEU A 499 23.75 -8.77 20.62
C LEU A 499 22.31 -9.20 20.90
N LEU A 500 22.12 -10.50 21.17
CA LEU A 500 20.79 -11.06 21.45
C LEU A 500 20.10 -10.19 22.51
N PRO A 501 19.00 -9.50 22.16
CA PRO A 501 18.29 -8.71 23.13
C PRO A 501 17.70 -9.67 24.16
N HIS A 502 17.83 -9.30 25.43
CA HIS A 502 17.24 -10.05 26.53
C HIS A 502 16.26 -9.14 27.24
N PRO A 503 15.04 -8.96 26.68
CA PRO A 503 13.97 -8.29 27.41
C PRO A 503 13.69 -9.05 28.70
N SER A 504 13.69 -8.36 29.83
CA SER A 504 13.50 -8.94 31.16
C SER A 504 12.21 -8.50 31.83
N GLU A 505 11.69 -7.33 31.47
CA GLU A 505 10.47 -6.76 32.07
C GLU A 505 9.75 -5.82 31.11
N VAL A 506 8.42 -5.75 31.21
CA VAL A 506 7.59 -4.72 30.57
C VAL A 506 6.67 -4.09 31.62
N ALA A 507 6.60 -2.76 31.65
CA ALA A 507 5.83 -1.98 32.59
C ALA A 507 4.95 -0.93 31.88
N PRO A 508 3.62 -0.90 32.10
CA PRO A 508 2.85 -1.86 32.90
C PRO A 508 2.81 -3.25 32.25
N PRO A 509 2.61 -4.34 33.02
CA PRO A 509 2.50 -5.70 32.49
C PRO A 509 1.13 -6.03 31.86
N SER A 510 0.18 -5.08 31.88
CA SER A 510 -1.15 -5.25 31.31
C SER A 510 -1.79 -3.91 30.95
N GLY A 511 -2.75 -3.93 30.02
CA GLY A 511 -3.53 -2.74 29.63
C GLY A 511 -4.77 -3.09 28.80
N TYR A 512 -5.72 -2.17 28.71
CA TYR A 512 -7.01 -2.39 28.02
C TYR A 512 -6.90 -2.18 26.50
N ASN A 513 -7.51 -3.07 25.73
CA ASN A 513 -7.39 -3.16 24.27
C ASN A 513 -8.07 -2.04 23.46
N ASP A 514 -8.65 -1.06 24.14
CA ASP A 514 -9.32 0.11 23.59
C ASP A 514 -8.68 1.43 24.09
N GLN A 515 -7.55 1.34 24.78
CA GLN A 515 -6.77 2.49 25.23
C GLN A 515 -5.38 2.49 24.59
N VAL A 516 -4.81 3.68 24.49
CA VAL A 516 -3.40 3.83 24.15
C VAL A 516 -2.57 3.45 25.38
N ILE A 517 -1.70 2.45 25.24
CA ILE A 517 -0.87 1.96 26.35
C ILE A 517 0.59 2.27 26.06
N SER A 518 1.21 3.06 26.92
CA SER A 518 2.67 3.31 26.90
C SER A 518 3.37 2.25 27.74
N LEU A 519 4.34 1.55 27.14
CA LEU A 519 5.14 0.51 27.76
C LEU A 519 6.58 0.98 27.95
N VAL A 520 7.18 0.59 29.06
CA VAL A 520 8.63 0.65 29.29
C VAL A 520 9.15 -0.77 29.37
N ILE A 521 10.09 -1.10 28.48
CA ILE A 521 10.69 -2.41 28.34
C ILE A 521 12.10 -2.32 28.89
N SER A 522 12.40 -3.15 29.90
CA SER A 522 13.74 -3.25 30.49
C SER A 522 14.38 -4.56 30.07
N GLY A 523 15.70 -4.55 29.93
CA GLY A 523 16.47 -5.74 29.56
C GLY A 523 17.95 -5.44 29.39
N THR A 524 18.70 -6.44 28.98
CA THR A 524 20.09 -6.26 28.53
C THR A 524 20.15 -6.37 27.01
N ASN A 525 21.17 -5.76 26.40
CA ASN A 525 21.38 -5.78 24.95
C ASN A 525 20.20 -5.20 24.14
N LEU A 526 19.36 -4.36 24.74
CA LEU A 526 18.32 -3.63 23.98
C LEU A 526 19.00 -2.45 23.27
N LEU A 527 18.98 -2.44 21.94
CA LEU A 527 19.64 -1.41 21.14
C LEU A 527 18.68 -0.28 20.75
N PRO A 528 19.15 0.98 20.66
CA PRO A 528 18.35 2.08 20.08
C PRO A 528 17.89 1.74 18.67
N GLY A 529 16.63 2.03 18.33
CA GLY A 529 16.05 1.70 17.01
C GLY A 529 15.53 0.26 16.88
N ALA A 530 15.51 -0.52 17.98
CA ALA A 530 14.91 -1.85 17.96
C ALA A 530 13.40 -1.78 17.61
N ALA A 531 12.93 -2.74 16.82
CA ALA A 531 11.50 -2.98 16.62
C ALA A 531 10.97 -3.85 17.76
N VAL A 532 9.75 -3.57 18.21
CA VAL A 532 9.10 -4.29 19.30
C VAL A 532 7.77 -4.84 18.82
N PHE A 533 7.48 -6.09 19.16
CA PHE A 533 6.26 -6.79 18.79
C PHE A 533 5.60 -7.42 20.02
N LEU A 534 4.28 -7.48 19.99
CA LEU A 534 3.49 -8.40 20.82
C LEU A 534 3.02 -9.57 19.97
N GLU A 535 3.40 -10.77 20.35
CA GLU A 535 3.04 -12.00 19.63
C GLU A 535 2.11 -12.86 20.47
N GLN A 536 1.08 -13.41 19.85
CA GLN A 536 0.15 -14.33 20.50
C GLN A 536 0.48 -15.76 20.09
N PRO A 537 1.10 -16.58 20.99
CA PRO A 537 1.60 -17.90 20.62
C PRO A 537 0.50 -18.85 20.11
N ALA A 538 -0.73 -18.69 20.61
CA ALA A 538 -1.85 -19.56 20.27
C ALA A 538 -2.43 -19.30 18.86
N SER A 539 -2.33 -18.06 18.35
CA SER A 539 -2.94 -17.65 17.07
C SER A 539 -1.90 -17.30 16.00
N GLN A 540 -0.61 -17.33 16.35
CA GLN A 540 0.53 -16.91 15.51
C GLN A 540 0.36 -15.50 14.92
N ARG A 541 -0.38 -14.62 15.59
CA ARG A 541 -0.53 -13.21 15.21
C ARG A 541 0.56 -12.37 15.87
N SER A 542 1.14 -11.45 15.11
CA SER A 542 2.18 -10.52 15.56
C SER A 542 1.71 -9.07 15.36
N TYR A 543 1.93 -8.23 16.36
CA TYR A 543 1.51 -6.82 16.39
C TYR A 543 2.74 -5.95 16.68
N GLN A 544 3.17 -5.15 15.70
CA GLN A 544 4.31 -4.24 15.87
C GLN A 544 3.91 -2.98 16.63
N LEU A 545 4.68 -2.59 17.65
CA LEU A 545 4.44 -1.42 18.49
C LEU A 545 4.98 -0.14 17.84
N ALA A 546 4.35 1.00 18.16
CA ALA A 546 4.67 2.31 17.60
C ALA A 546 5.50 3.15 18.58
N GLU A 547 6.04 4.28 18.09
CA GLU A 547 6.79 5.28 18.89
C GLU A 547 7.93 4.68 19.73
N VAL A 548 8.66 3.72 19.15
CA VAL A 548 9.72 3.02 19.87
C VAL A 548 10.94 3.92 20.03
N SER A 549 11.30 4.25 21.28
CA SER A 549 12.39 5.18 21.58
C SER A 549 13.22 4.71 22.79
N PRO A 550 14.55 4.93 22.79
CA PRO A 550 15.38 4.60 23.95
C PRO A 550 15.07 5.55 25.12
N VAL A 551 15.01 5.00 26.34
CA VAL A 551 14.87 5.78 27.58
C VAL A 551 16.22 5.82 28.29
N VAL A 552 16.68 7.02 28.65
CA VAL A 552 17.91 7.20 29.43
C VAL A 552 17.58 7.08 30.91
N ASP A 553 17.89 5.94 31.55
CA ASP A 553 17.95 5.88 33.02
C ASP A 553 19.26 6.52 33.51
N THR A 554 19.14 7.35 34.53
CA THR A 554 20.21 7.89 35.38
C THR A 554 21.20 6.85 35.94
N ASN A 555 20.89 5.54 35.89
CA ASN A 555 21.76 4.46 36.34
C ASN A 555 22.39 3.60 35.21
N GLY A 556 22.14 3.92 33.94
CA GLY A 556 22.78 3.23 32.81
C GLY A 556 22.21 1.85 32.44
N ALA A 557 20.94 1.57 32.75
CA ALA A 557 20.22 0.41 32.22
C ALA A 557 19.58 0.73 30.85
N ASN A 558 19.69 -0.18 29.87
CA ASN A 558 19.05 -0.02 28.55
C ASN A 558 17.54 -0.27 28.68
N GLN A 559 16.75 0.81 28.61
CA GLN A 559 15.29 0.74 28.55
C GLN A 559 14.78 1.26 27.19
N ILE A 560 13.67 0.69 26.72
CA ILE A 560 12.97 1.13 25.51
C ILE A 560 11.54 1.51 25.90
N GLN A 561 11.04 2.66 25.45
CA GLN A 561 9.64 3.01 25.50
C GLN A 561 8.97 2.65 24.18
N ALA A 562 7.75 2.10 24.24
CA ALA A 562 6.95 1.75 23.07
C ALA A 562 5.45 2.00 23.34
N ARG A 563 4.62 2.08 22.30
CA ARG A 563 3.18 2.35 22.41
C ARG A 563 2.32 1.31 21.69
N ILE A 564 1.25 0.88 22.34
CA ILE A 564 0.17 0.10 21.74
C ILE A 564 -0.97 1.05 21.32
N SER A 565 -1.40 1.00 20.05
CA SER A 565 -2.52 1.80 19.54
C SER A 565 -3.87 1.07 19.71
N PRO A 566 -4.97 1.80 20.04
CA PRO A 566 -6.31 1.22 20.15
C PRO A 566 -6.90 0.71 18.82
N ASP A 567 -6.40 1.18 17.68
CA ASP A 567 -6.97 0.85 16.36
C ASP A 567 -6.66 -0.59 15.90
N TRP A 568 -5.76 -1.29 16.58
CA TRP A 568 -5.20 -2.57 16.12
C TRP A 568 -6.05 -3.80 16.45
N ARG A 569 -7.20 -3.61 17.11
CA ARG A 569 -8.14 -4.67 17.49
C ARG A 569 -7.43 -5.89 18.10
N ILE A 570 -6.45 -5.65 18.98
CA ILE A 570 -5.67 -6.73 19.61
C ILE A 570 -6.62 -7.56 20.50
N PRO A 571 -6.75 -8.88 20.27
CA PRO A 571 -7.57 -9.74 21.10
C PRO A 571 -7.11 -9.73 22.58
N PRO A 572 -8.03 -9.81 23.55
CA PRO A 572 -7.65 -10.02 24.94
C PRO A 572 -6.90 -11.34 25.14
N GLY A 573 -5.92 -11.34 26.04
CA GLY A 573 -5.13 -12.52 26.35
C GLY A 573 -3.65 -12.22 26.66
N PRO A 574 -2.87 -13.26 27.00
CA PRO A 574 -1.43 -13.13 27.21
C PRO A 574 -0.67 -13.03 25.88
N TYR A 575 0.35 -12.19 25.85
CA TYR A 575 1.25 -11.95 24.72
C TYR A 575 2.71 -12.08 25.14
N ASP A 576 3.50 -12.67 24.25
CA ASP A 576 4.96 -12.65 24.31
C ASP A 576 5.44 -11.29 23.81
N LEU A 577 6.46 -10.72 24.46
CA LEU A 577 7.13 -9.52 23.97
C LEU A 577 8.36 -9.93 23.17
N VAL A 578 8.41 -9.54 21.89
CA VAL A 578 9.54 -9.80 21.01
C VAL A 578 10.25 -8.48 20.72
N VAL A 579 11.54 -8.42 20.99
CA VAL A 579 12.40 -7.29 20.64
C VAL A 579 13.34 -7.74 19.53
N GLN A 580 13.32 -7.02 18.42
CA GLN A 580 14.26 -7.18 17.32
C GLN A 580 15.18 -5.96 17.28
N ASN A 581 16.45 -6.16 17.60
CA ASN A 581 17.45 -5.12 17.49
C ASN A 581 17.75 -4.75 16.02
N PRO A 582 18.30 -3.56 15.73
CA PRO A 582 18.69 -3.15 14.38
C PRO A 582 19.75 -4.06 13.74
N ASP A 583 20.52 -4.80 14.55
CA ASP A 583 21.48 -5.81 14.09
C ASP A 583 20.80 -7.13 13.65
N GLY A 584 19.46 -7.19 13.68
CA GLY A 584 18.65 -8.35 13.33
C GLY A 584 18.49 -9.37 14.46
N ALA A 585 19.12 -9.17 15.62
CA ALA A 585 19.01 -10.06 16.76
C ALA A 585 17.60 -10.04 17.36
N VAL A 586 17.03 -11.22 17.63
CA VAL A 586 15.67 -11.34 18.20
C VAL A 586 15.74 -11.95 19.60
N GLY A 587 14.96 -11.36 20.51
CA GLY A 587 14.84 -11.77 21.90
C GLY A 587 13.39 -11.75 22.33
N THR A 588 12.96 -12.81 23.00
CA THR A 588 11.56 -12.97 23.43
C THR A 588 11.47 -13.04 24.95
N LEU A 589 10.54 -12.28 25.52
CA LEU A 589 10.07 -12.43 26.89
C LEU A 589 8.67 -13.08 26.84
N PRO A 590 8.53 -14.38 27.16
CA PRO A 590 7.26 -15.07 27.08
C PRO A 590 6.24 -14.55 28.10
N SER A 591 4.97 -14.46 27.71
CA SER A 591 3.84 -14.01 28.54
C SER A 591 4.13 -12.68 29.27
N ALA A 592 4.84 -11.78 28.60
CA ALA A 592 5.30 -10.51 29.14
C ALA A 592 4.16 -9.53 29.40
N PHE A 593 3.16 -9.50 28.52
CA PHE A 593 2.10 -8.50 28.56
C PHE A 593 0.72 -9.14 28.45
N THR A 594 -0.24 -8.68 29.24
CA THR A 594 -1.64 -9.14 29.17
C THR A 594 -2.54 -8.02 28.63
N VAL A 595 -3.13 -8.26 27.47
CA VAL A 595 -4.16 -7.39 26.91
C VAL A 595 -5.49 -7.71 27.60
N LEU A 596 -6.09 -6.71 28.23
CA LEU A 596 -7.36 -6.79 28.94
C LEU A 596 -8.48 -6.25 28.05
N ALA A 597 -9.71 -6.76 28.22
CA ALA A 597 -10.91 -6.09 27.75
C ALA A 597 -11.60 -5.41 28.94
N HIS A 598 -12.35 -4.34 28.68
CA HIS A 598 -13.26 -3.81 29.67
C HIS A 598 -14.39 -4.82 29.92
N PRO A 599 -14.87 -4.97 31.17
CA PRO A 599 -16.08 -5.74 31.43
C PRO A 599 -17.24 -5.24 30.57
N PRO A 600 -18.11 -6.14 30.08
CA PRO A 600 -19.30 -5.72 29.36
C PRO A 600 -20.18 -4.89 30.31
N SER A 601 -20.93 -3.95 29.76
CA SER A 601 -22.05 -3.29 30.43
C SER A 601 -23.29 -3.52 29.60
N ILE A 602 -24.45 -3.64 30.23
CA ILE A 602 -25.74 -3.71 29.54
C ILE A 602 -26.49 -2.44 29.93
N TYR A 603 -26.89 -1.66 28.93
CA TYR A 603 -27.65 -0.44 29.12
C TYR A 603 -29.15 -0.70 29.03
N GLN A 604 -29.58 -1.47 28.02
CA GLN A 604 -30.99 -1.79 27.82
C GLN A 604 -31.19 -3.06 27.00
N VAL A 605 -32.42 -3.56 27.02
CA VAL A 605 -32.88 -4.70 26.24
C VAL A 605 -34.20 -4.31 25.57
N TRP A 606 -34.35 -4.65 24.28
CA TRP A 606 -35.54 -4.32 23.50
C TRP A 606 -35.93 -5.43 22.50
N PRO A 607 -37.23 -5.75 22.34
CA PRO A 607 -38.28 -5.47 23.29
C PRO A 607 -37.88 -6.00 24.68
N HIS A 608 -38.27 -5.28 25.72
CA HIS A 608 -38.08 -5.73 27.10
C HIS A 608 -39.13 -6.78 27.49
N GLN A 609 -39.76 -7.37 26.50
CA GLN A 609 -40.76 -8.40 26.65
C GLN A 609 -40.85 -9.36 25.47
N GLY A 610 -41.56 -10.46 25.68
CA GLY A 610 -41.72 -11.52 24.71
C GLY A 610 -42.76 -12.55 25.16
N ARG A 611 -42.91 -13.65 24.43
CA ARG A 611 -43.86 -14.72 24.72
C ARG A 611 -43.19 -16.08 24.85
N SER A 612 -43.74 -16.89 25.73
CA SER A 612 -43.27 -18.24 25.99
C SER A 612 -43.63 -19.21 24.86
N ASP A 613 -44.65 -18.93 24.05
CA ASP A 613 -45.07 -19.78 22.93
C ASP A 613 -44.58 -19.28 21.56
N ALA A 614 -43.83 -18.18 21.55
CA ALA A 614 -43.32 -17.56 20.33
C ALA A 614 -41.80 -17.44 20.34
N LEU A 615 -41.23 -17.24 19.16
CA LEU A 615 -39.83 -16.88 19.00
C LEU A 615 -39.65 -15.44 19.50
N ASN A 616 -38.76 -15.23 20.47
CA ASN A 616 -38.44 -13.89 20.95
C ASN A 616 -37.18 -13.39 20.30
N THR A 617 -37.24 -12.18 19.77
CA THR A 617 -36.10 -11.48 19.21
C THR A 617 -35.74 -10.38 20.18
N ILE A 618 -34.52 -10.39 20.70
CA ILE A 618 -34.14 -9.51 21.80
C ILE A 618 -32.84 -8.81 21.42
N ALA A 619 -32.94 -7.51 21.14
CA ALA A 619 -31.78 -6.65 21.03
C ALA A 619 -31.25 -6.32 22.43
N VAL A 620 -29.94 -6.44 22.63
CA VAL A 620 -29.25 -6.06 23.86
C VAL A 620 -28.30 -4.93 23.52
N GLN A 621 -28.49 -3.77 24.13
CA GLN A 621 -27.56 -2.66 24.00
C GLN A 621 -26.72 -2.51 25.25
N GLY A 622 -25.47 -2.16 25.05
CA GLY A 622 -24.47 -2.10 26.09
C GLY A 622 -23.16 -1.52 25.60
N ALA A 623 -22.07 -1.86 26.28
CA ALA A 623 -20.73 -1.58 25.80
C ALA A 623 -19.79 -2.73 26.12
N ASN A 624 -18.66 -2.74 25.41
CA ASN A 624 -17.57 -3.71 25.57
C ASN A 624 -18.00 -5.17 25.34
N PHE A 625 -19.00 -5.41 24.48
CA PHE A 625 -19.32 -6.76 24.05
C PHE A 625 -18.21 -7.32 23.17
N SER A 626 -17.77 -8.54 23.49
CA SER A 626 -16.84 -9.30 22.66
C SER A 626 -17.57 -9.93 21.47
N ASP A 627 -16.86 -10.11 20.35
CA ASP A 627 -17.36 -10.85 19.17
C ASP A 627 -17.73 -12.32 19.49
N GLN A 628 -17.31 -12.82 20.64
CA GLN A 628 -17.65 -14.15 21.17
C GLN A 628 -18.42 -14.07 22.50
N ALA A 629 -19.12 -12.96 22.74
CA ALA A 629 -19.98 -12.81 23.91
C ALA A 629 -21.07 -13.89 23.92
N SER A 630 -21.35 -14.42 25.10
CA SER A 630 -22.44 -15.37 25.35
C SER A 630 -23.50 -14.72 26.22
N VAL A 631 -24.77 -15.10 26.02
CA VAL A 631 -25.87 -14.52 26.79
C VAL A 631 -26.66 -15.59 27.52
N THR A 632 -27.04 -15.28 28.76
CA THR A 632 -28.00 -16.06 29.55
C THR A 632 -29.19 -15.19 29.93
N ILE A 633 -30.39 -15.77 29.89
CA ILE A 633 -31.65 -15.13 30.28
C ILE A 633 -32.27 -15.96 31.41
N GLY A 634 -32.34 -15.40 32.61
CA GLY A 634 -32.71 -16.12 33.82
C GLY A 634 -31.78 -17.34 34.03
N PRO A 635 -32.33 -18.56 34.21
CA PRO A 635 -31.54 -19.79 34.34
C PRO A 635 -31.12 -20.38 32.99
N VAL A 636 -31.50 -19.78 31.85
CA VAL A 636 -31.36 -20.36 30.52
C VAL A 636 -30.19 -19.74 29.78
N THR A 637 -29.22 -20.57 29.40
CA THR A 637 -28.15 -20.16 28.47
C THR A 637 -28.69 -20.14 27.05
N ILE A 638 -28.59 -19.00 26.39
CA ILE A 638 -28.96 -18.87 24.99
C ILE A 638 -27.81 -19.45 24.15
N PRO A 639 -28.06 -20.44 23.28
CA PRO A 639 -27.01 -21.01 22.46
C PRO A 639 -26.36 -19.94 21.58
N VAL A 640 -25.06 -20.05 21.34
CA VAL A 640 -24.30 -19.10 20.50
C VAL A 640 -24.87 -19.03 19.08
N THR A 641 -25.45 -20.11 18.55
CA THR A 641 -26.17 -20.13 17.26
C THR A 641 -27.38 -19.20 17.22
N HIS A 642 -27.80 -18.69 18.37
CA HIS A 642 -28.91 -17.77 18.53
C HIS A 642 -28.50 -16.47 19.23
N THR A 643 -27.20 -16.19 19.31
CA THR A 643 -26.64 -14.93 19.83
C THR A 643 -25.80 -14.30 18.74
N TYR A 644 -26.27 -13.19 18.19
CA TYR A 644 -25.61 -12.46 17.11
C TYR A 644 -24.98 -11.20 17.68
N VAL A 645 -23.65 -11.14 17.69
CA VAL A 645 -22.93 -9.91 18.03
C VAL A 645 -22.94 -9.00 16.81
N LEU A 646 -23.67 -7.89 16.88
CA LEU A 646 -23.79 -6.92 15.78
C LEU A 646 -22.66 -5.88 15.85
N SER A 647 -22.29 -5.50 17.06
CA SER A 647 -21.20 -4.54 17.34
C SER A 647 -20.68 -4.74 18.78
N ARG A 648 -19.69 -3.93 19.20
CA ARG A 648 -19.26 -3.87 20.61
C ARG A 648 -20.31 -3.29 21.57
N THR A 649 -21.41 -2.75 21.02
CA THR A 649 -22.49 -2.12 21.77
C THR A 649 -23.84 -2.80 21.57
N ASP A 650 -23.98 -3.69 20.59
CA ASP A 650 -25.27 -4.27 20.20
C ASP A 650 -25.17 -5.77 19.98
N LEU A 651 -26.05 -6.53 20.66
CA LEU A 651 -26.31 -7.94 20.42
C LEU A 651 -27.75 -8.12 19.96
N LEU A 652 -28.01 -9.18 19.22
CA LEU A 652 -29.33 -9.66 18.87
C LEU A 652 -29.46 -11.13 19.27
N LEU A 653 -30.50 -11.47 20.03
CA LEU A 653 -30.76 -12.81 20.50
C LEU A 653 -32.02 -13.36 19.85
N LEU A 654 -31.98 -14.62 19.47
CA LEU A 654 -33.15 -15.39 19.06
C LEU A 654 -33.44 -16.43 20.13
N VAL A 655 -34.62 -16.35 20.75
CA VAL A 655 -35.01 -17.27 21.82
C VAL A 655 -36.19 -18.08 21.32
N PRO A 656 -35.98 -19.35 20.91
CA PRO A 656 -37.05 -20.20 20.40
C PRO A 656 -38.24 -20.33 21.36
N PRO A 657 -39.44 -20.66 20.85
CA PRO A 657 -40.61 -20.96 21.67
C PRO A 657 -40.31 -22.00 22.75
N ALA A 658 -41.00 -21.87 23.87
CA ALA A 658 -40.95 -22.70 25.07
C ALA A 658 -39.59 -22.75 25.80
N LEU A 659 -38.59 -22.01 25.32
CA LEU A 659 -37.27 -21.96 25.95
C LEU A 659 -37.28 -21.11 27.24
N LEU A 660 -38.05 -20.02 27.26
CA LEU A 660 -38.24 -19.19 28.45
C LEU A 660 -39.66 -19.34 29.00
N PRO A 661 -39.84 -19.65 30.31
CA PRO A 661 -41.16 -19.68 30.93
C PRO A 661 -41.71 -18.25 31.14
N PRO A 662 -43.03 -18.07 31.27
CA PRO A 662 -43.63 -16.78 31.63
C PRO A 662 -43.06 -16.22 32.94
N GLY A 663 -42.75 -14.93 32.97
CA GLY A 663 -42.17 -14.23 34.12
C GLY A 663 -41.07 -13.23 33.77
N ASP A 664 -40.54 -12.55 34.79
CA ASP A 664 -39.43 -11.61 34.67
C ASP A 664 -38.09 -12.36 34.68
N HIS A 665 -37.22 -12.02 33.72
CA HIS A 665 -35.90 -12.62 33.58
C HIS A 665 -34.83 -11.54 33.56
N ALA A 666 -33.76 -11.77 34.33
CA ALA A 666 -32.53 -11.00 34.19
C ALA A 666 -31.77 -11.47 32.95
N LEU A 667 -31.02 -10.59 32.30
CA LEU A 667 -30.15 -10.92 31.17
C LEU A 667 -28.71 -10.69 31.56
N THR A 668 -27.86 -11.70 31.39
CA THR A 668 -26.42 -11.63 31.65
C THR A 668 -25.63 -11.85 30.37
N VAL A 669 -24.81 -10.87 30.00
CA VAL A 669 -23.81 -10.99 28.92
C VAL A 669 -22.47 -11.36 29.56
N THR A 670 -21.84 -12.41 29.06
CA THR A 670 -20.51 -12.89 29.49
C THR A 670 -19.55 -12.88 28.32
N ASN A 671 -18.46 -12.13 28.45
CA ASN A 671 -17.36 -12.13 27.49
C ASN A 671 -16.45 -13.36 27.69
N PRO A 672 -15.65 -13.75 26.69
CA PRO A 672 -14.74 -14.91 26.76
C PRO A 672 -13.72 -14.85 27.89
N ASP A 673 -13.36 -13.65 28.33
CA ASP A 673 -12.45 -13.40 29.47
C ASP A 673 -13.14 -13.55 30.83
N THR A 674 -14.38 -14.06 30.85
CA THR A 674 -15.24 -14.29 32.02
C THR A 674 -15.81 -13.05 32.68
N THR A 675 -15.52 -11.85 32.15
CA THR A 675 -16.18 -10.64 32.62
C THR A 675 -17.65 -10.65 32.20
N GLN A 676 -18.53 -10.17 33.07
CA GLN A 676 -19.98 -10.24 32.86
C GLN A 676 -20.69 -8.98 33.34
N ALA A 677 -21.80 -8.65 32.67
CA ALA A 677 -22.78 -7.68 33.14
C ALA A 677 -24.14 -8.36 33.19
N THR A 678 -24.94 -7.99 34.20
CA THR A 678 -26.31 -8.46 34.35
C THR A 678 -27.26 -7.27 34.42
N LEU A 679 -28.24 -7.23 33.54
CA LEU A 679 -29.38 -6.34 33.63
C LEU A 679 -30.51 -7.09 34.37
N PRO A 680 -30.85 -6.72 35.62
CA PRO A 680 -31.97 -7.34 36.33
C PRO A 680 -33.30 -6.95 35.67
N ASN A 681 -34.28 -7.86 35.68
CA ASN A 681 -35.61 -7.66 35.08
C ASN A 681 -35.56 -7.14 33.64
N ALA A 682 -34.61 -7.65 32.85
CA ALA A 682 -34.35 -7.20 31.49
C ALA A 682 -35.45 -7.60 30.49
N LEU A 683 -36.14 -8.71 30.76
CA LEU A 683 -37.15 -9.26 29.85
C LEU A 683 -38.34 -9.82 30.61
N ARG A 684 -39.55 -9.43 30.21
CA ARG A 684 -40.80 -10.05 30.65
C ARG A 684 -41.30 -11.05 29.61
N ILE A 685 -41.51 -12.31 29.98
CA ILE A 685 -42.12 -13.30 29.09
C ILE A 685 -43.59 -13.52 29.47
N TYR A 686 -44.47 -13.41 28.49
CA TYR A 686 -45.92 -13.62 28.58
C TYR A 686 -46.35 -15.03 28.17
N GLY A 687 -47.55 -15.42 28.58
CA GLY A 687 -48.22 -16.65 28.21
C GLY A 687 -48.90 -16.59 26.83
N GLU A 688 -49.47 -17.73 26.42
CA GLU A 688 -50.11 -17.91 25.11
C GLU A 688 -51.39 -17.05 24.88
N ASP A 689 -52.02 -16.58 25.95
CA ASP A 689 -53.30 -15.84 25.86
C ASP A 689 -53.14 -14.32 26.09
N ASP A 690 -51.91 -13.85 26.28
CA ASP A 690 -51.62 -12.46 26.63
C ASP A 690 -51.65 -11.56 25.38
N VAL A 691 -52.18 -10.33 25.49
CA VAL A 691 -52.23 -9.33 24.42
C VAL A 691 -51.28 -8.18 24.74
N ASP A 692 -50.55 -7.73 23.72
CA ASP A 692 -49.56 -6.65 23.81
C ASP A 692 -49.47 -5.81 22.52
N LEU A 693 -49.31 -4.50 22.67
CA LEU A 693 -49.07 -3.55 21.59
C LEU A 693 -47.69 -2.88 21.76
N PHE A 694 -46.87 -2.86 20.73
CA PHE A 694 -45.53 -2.27 20.81
C PHE A 694 -45.09 -1.63 19.49
N GLY A 695 -43.90 -1.02 19.44
CA GLY A 695 -43.32 -0.47 18.20
C GLY A 695 -41.79 -0.42 18.27
N TYR A 696 -41.14 -0.13 17.15
CA TYR A 696 -39.68 0.06 17.11
C TYR A 696 -39.28 1.50 16.84
N SER A 697 -38.18 1.95 17.44
CA SER A 697 -37.67 3.33 17.30
C SER A 697 -37.28 3.71 15.87
N HIS A 698 -36.94 2.73 15.02
CA HIS A 698 -36.63 2.96 13.60
C HIS A 698 -37.88 3.08 12.71
N GLU A 699 -39.05 2.71 13.22
CA GLU A 699 -40.36 2.84 12.56
C GLU A 699 -41.11 4.09 13.01
N LEU A 700 -40.50 4.90 13.87
CA LEU A 700 -40.96 6.23 14.26
C LEU A 700 -40.47 7.24 13.22
N TRP A 701 -41.38 7.72 12.37
CA TRP A 701 -41.02 8.40 11.13
C TRP A 701 -41.51 9.84 11.06
N THR A 702 -40.83 10.64 10.23
CA THR A 702 -41.26 12.00 9.87
C THR A 702 -41.22 12.23 8.36
N ASP A 703 -42.09 13.10 7.86
CA ASP A 703 -42.14 13.55 6.48
C ASP A 703 -42.26 15.10 6.44
N PRO A 704 -41.24 15.84 5.98
CA PRO A 704 -39.97 15.34 5.47
C PRO A 704 -39.12 14.61 6.52
N VAL A 705 -38.17 13.79 6.07
CA VAL A 705 -37.24 13.01 6.91
C VAL A 705 -36.44 13.91 7.86
N VAL A 706 -36.16 15.15 7.44
CA VAL A 706 -35.60 16.19 8.32
C VAL A 706 -36.56 17.37 8.38
N PRO A 707 -37.26 17.57 9.50
CA PRO A 707 -38.15 18.71 9.69
C PRO A 707 -37.38 20.03 9.80
N HIS A 708 -37.98 21.12 9.33
CA HIS A 708 -37.47 22.49 9.51
C HIS A 708 -38.37 23.31 10.41
N THR A 709 -37.76 24.19 11.20
CA THR A 709 -38.47 25.15 12.04
C THR A 709 -39.42 26.03 11.23
N GLY A 710 -40.66 26.19 11.73
CA GLY A 710 -41.68 27.02 11.12
C GLY A 710 -42.39 26.42 9.89
N LEU A 711 -42.06 25.19 9.49
CA LEU A 711 -42.72 24.47 8.39
C LEU A 711 -43.54 23.28 8.91
N PRO A 712 -44.65 22.92 8.22
CA PRO A 712 -45.42 21.74 8.56
C PRO A 712 -44.64 20.46 8.19
N ALA A 713 -44.68 19.49 9.09
CA ALA A 713 -44.18 18.14 8.90
C ALA A 713 -45.23 17.12 9.39
N GLN A 714 -45.14 15.86 8.97
CA GLN A 714 -46.02 14.77 9.40
C GLN A 714 -45.25 13.66 10.10
N MET A 715 -45.76 13.11 11.21
CA MET A 715 -45.13 12.00 11.92
C MET A 715 -46.11 10.87 12.16
N GLY A 716 -45.56 9.67 12.36
CA GLY A 716 -46.31 8.48 12.68
C GLY A 716 -45.42 7.37 13.23
N LEU A 717 -46.06 6.27 13.64
CA LEU A 717 -45.40 5.07 14.14
C LEU A 717 -46.04 3.83 13.49
N VAL A 718 -45.25 2.78 13.25
CA VAL A 718 -45.78 1.45 13.00
C VAL A 718 -46.01 0.74 14.34
N VAL A 719 -47.27 0.38 14.61
CA VAL A 719 -47.67 -0.36 15.82
C VAL A 719 -47.77 -1.84 15.49
N HIS A 720 -47.18 -2.65 16.35
CA HIS A 720 -47.18 -4.10 16.30
C HIS A 720 -48.19 -4.61 17.33
N HIS A 721 -49.01 -5.57 16.93
CA HIS A 721 -49.93 -6.28 17.82
C HIS A 721 -49.46 -7.72 18.00
N GLN A 722 -49.07 -8.04 19.23
CA GLN A 722 -48.64 -9.36 19.66
C GLN A 722 -49.76 -10.06 20.45
N GLY A 723 -50.47 -10.97 19.78
CA GLY A 723 -51.54 -11.77 20.35
C GLY A 723 -52.09 -12.75 19.30
N LYS A 724 -52.80 -13.81 19.70
CA LYS A 724 -53.43 -14.73 18.73
C LYS A 724 -54.84 -14.30 18.30
N THR A 725 -55.43 -13.37 19.03
CA THR A 725 -56.81 -12.91 18.84
C THR A 725 -56.82 -11.51 18.24
N THR A 726 -57.62 -11.28 17.20
CA THR A 726 -57.91 -9.93 16.70
C THR A 726 -58.51 -9.08 17.81
N ILE A 727 -57.99 -7.86 17.98
CA ILE A 727 -58.53 -6.87 18.93
C ILE A 727 -59.69 -6.14 18.26
N GLU A 728 -60.86 -6.23 18.89
CA GLU A 728 -62.13 -5.64 18.44
C GLU A 728 -62.59 -4.60 19.48
N THR A 729 -62.03 -3.38 19.43
CA THR A 729 -62.40 -2.27 20.33
C THR A 729 -63.45 -1.37 19.69
N GLU A 730 -64.31 -0.71 20.50
CA GLU A 730 -65.28 0.28 19.98
C GLU A 730 -64.63 1.63 19.64
N THR A 731 -63.44 1.90 20.19
CA THR A 731 -62.67 3.12 19.96
C THR A 731 -61.29 2.81 19.38
N PRO A 732 -60.72 3.68 18.53
CA PRO A 732 -59.37 3.52 18.00
C PRO A 732 -58.30 3.47 19.09
N VAL A 733 -57.23 2.72 18.84
CA VAL A 733 -56.03 2.76 19.69
C VAL A 733 -55.24 4.02 19.36
N ARG A 734 -54.93 4.82 20.39
CA ARG A 734 -54.23 6.09 20.24
C ARG A 734 -52.73 5.91 20.43
N VAL A 735 -51.95 6.71 19.71
CA VAL A 735 -50.49 6.85 19.87
C VAL A 735 -50.19 8.32 20.09
N SER A 736 -49.79 8.67 21.32
CA SER A 736 -49.46 10.05 21.69
C SER A 736 -48.00 10.36 21.43
N PHE A 737 -47.71 11.39 20.66
CA PHE A 737 -46.34 11.79 20.35
C PHE A 737 -45.88 12.92 21.29
N SER A 738 -44.61 12.92 21.67
CA SER A 738 -43.98 13.99 22.44
C SER A 738 -42.57 14.28 21.95
N LEU A 739 -42.16 15.55 21.95
CA LEU A 739 -40.78 15.94 21.69
C LEU A 739 -40.19 16.62 22.92
N GLN A 740 -38.94 16.31 23.21
CA GLN A 740 -38.15 16.97 24.24
C GLN A 740 -36.82 17.47 23.66
N GLY A 741 -36.55 18.78 23.80
CA GLY A 741 -35.29 19.38 23.37
C GLY A 741 -34.10 18.95 24.25
N TYR A 742 -32.96 18.66 23.62
CA TYR A 742 -31.75 18.22 24.31
C TYR A 742 -31.04 19.37 25.06
N ASP A 743 -30.81 20.49 24.36
CA ASP A 743 -30.17 21.69 24.92
C ASP A 743 -31.16 22.62 25.63
N HIS A 744 -32.45 22.32 25.52
CA HIS A 744 -33.58 23.07 26.05
C HIS A 744 -34.67 22.12 26.60
N PRO A 745 -34.39 21.37 27.68
CA PRO A 745 -35.34 20.39 28.23
C PRO A 745 -36.67 20.98 28.70
N GLU A 746 -36.75 22.31 28.85
CA GLU A 746 -37.97 23.08 29.07
C GLU A 746 -38.92 23.12 27.85
N GLN A 747 -38.41 22.85 26.64
CA GLN A 747 -39.18 22.82 25.39
C GLN A 747 -39.79 21.43 25.17
N ARG A 748 -40.76 21.05 26.02
CA ARG A 748 -41.60 19.87 25.79
C ARG A 748 -42.77 20.25 24.88
N MET A 749 -42.86 19.59 23.73
CA MET A 749 -43.96 19.76 22.78
C MET A 749 -44.79 18.48 22.72
N ASN A 750 -46.10 18.62 22.53
CA ASN A 750 -47.00 17.52 22.23
C ASN A 750 -47.56 17.75 20.81
N PRO A 751 -46.94 17.17 19.78
CA PRO A 751 -47.38 17.30 18.39
C PRO A 751 -48.81 16.85 18.14
N GLY A 752 -49.33 15.93 18.95
CA GLY A 752 -50.67 15.38 18.81
C GLY A 752 -50.73 13.87 19.00
N VAL A 753 -51.85 13.30 18.54
CA VAL A 753 -52.20 11.89 18.74
C VAL A 753 -52.57 11.27 17.40
N GLY A 754 -51.84 10.23 17.00
CA GLY A 754 -52.19 9.36 15.87
C GLY A 754 -53.13 8.25 16.33
N GLU A 755 -53.91 7.70 15.41
CA GLU A 755 -54.90 6.66 15.73
C GLU A 755 -54.72 5.43 14.83
N VAL A 756 -55.00 4.25 15.40
CA VAL A 756 -55.03 2.96 14.72
C VAL A 756 -56.45 2.40 14.83
N GLU A 757 -57.12 2.26 13.69
CA GLU A 757 -58.53 1.86 13.63
C GLU A 757 -58.70 0.34 13.82
N PRO A 758 -59.64 -0.14 14.66
CA PRO A 758 -59.97 -1.55 14.77
C PRO A 758 -60.75 -2.03 13.51
N PRO A 759 -60.70 -3.34 13.19
CA PRO A 759 -60.08 -4.42 13.96
C PRO A 759 -58.56 -4.50 13.79
N LEU A 760 -57.83 -4.71 14.90
CA LEU A 760 -56.38 -4.91 14.87
C LEU A 760 -56.08 -6.41 14.84
N ALA A 761 -55.81 -6.94 13.65
CA ALA A 761 -55.34 -8.31 13.48
C ALA A 761 -53.91 -8.46 14.06
N PRO A 762 -53.48 -9.68 14.43
CA PRO A 762 -52.08 -9.92 14.76
C PRO A 762 -51.17 -9.50 13.60
N GLY A 763 -50.09 -8.78 13.89
CA GLY A 763 -49.20 -8.20 12.86
C GLY A 763 -48.91 -6.72 13.07
N THR A 764 -48.70 -5.98 11.98
CA THR A 764 -48.33 -4.55 12.03
C THR A 764 -49.42 -3.65 11.44
N THR A 765 -49.55 -2.44 11.95
CA THR A 765 -50.42 -1.40 11.39
C THR A 765 -49.84 -0.02 11.69
N ALA A 766 -49.75 0.86 10.69
CA ALA A 766 -49.28 2.22 10.87
C ALA A 766 -50.38 3.12 11.46
N THR A 767 -49.98 4.08 12.30
CA THR A 767 -50.86 5.14 12.78
C THR A 767 -51.27 6.07 11.64
N ALA A 768 -52.47 6.67 11.73
CA ALA A 768 -52.77 7.86 10.95
C ALA A 768 -51.71 8.96 11.22
N ALA A 769 -51.16 9.52 10.14
CA ALA A 769 -50.13 10.56 10.21
C ALA A 769 -50.67 11.82 10.91
N ILE A 770 -49.88 12.39 11.82
CA ILE A 770 -50.21 13.66 12.47
C ILE A 770 -49.36 14.80 11.92
N SER A 771 -49.96 15.96 11.68
CA SER A 771 -49.25 17.15 11.23
C SER A 771 -48.79 18.00 12.42
N TRP A 772 -47.56 18.48 12.39
CA TRP A 772 -47.04 19.42 13.38
C TRP A 772 -46.12 20.47 12.74
N THR A 773 -45.84 21.56 13.45
CA THR A 773 -44.87 22.57 13.04
C THR A 773 -43.92 22.84 14.20
N ALA A 774 -42.62 22.66 13.96
CA ALA A 774 -41.61 22.86 14.99
C ALA A 774 -41.36 24.35 15.24
N GLU A 775 -41.30 24.76 16.51
CA GLU A 775 -41.12 26.18 16.88
C GLU A 775 -39.65 26.61 16.97
N ALA A 776 -38.73 25.66 17.17
CA ALA A 776 -37.30 25.91 17.28
C ALA A 776 -36.45 24.79 16.64
N SER A 777 -35.30 25.15 16.09
CA SER A 777 -34.31 24.20 15.56
C SER A 777 -33.42 23.66 16.67
N GLY A 778 -32.93 22.44 16.54
CA GLY A 778 -32.05 21.81 17.53
C GLY A 778 -32.18 20.29 17.54
N ARG A 779 -31.55 19.66 18.53
CA ARG A 779 -31.67 18.22 18.79
C ARG A 779 -32.86 17.95 19.71
N TYR A 780 -33.65 16.95 19.37
CA TYR A 780 -34.83 16.53 20.12
C TYR A 780 -34.88 15.02 20.26
N THR A 781 -35.44 14.54 21.36
CA THR A 781 -35.91 13.16 21.49
C THR A 781 -37.41 13.15 21.19
N LEU A 782 -37.81 12.45 20.13
CA LEU A 782 -39.21 12.16 19.79
C LEU A 782 -39.59 10.82 20.44
N CYS A 783 -40.64 10.83 21.25
CA CYS A 783 -41.23 9.64 21.85
C CYS A 783 -42.67 9.46 21.40
N ALA A 784 -43.09 8.21 21.25
CA ALA A 784 -44.45 7.81 20.93
C ALA A 784 -44.97 6.84 22.00
N SER A 785 -46.07 7.20 22.66
CA SER A 785 -46.73 6.39 23.68
C SER A 785 -47.97 5.71 23.08
N ILE A 786 -47.94 4.39 22.96
CA ILE A 786 -48.97 3.52 22.40
C ILE A 786 -50.05 3.25 23.45
N ASN A 787 -51.32 3.20 23.03
CA ASN A 787 -52.47 2.89 23.89
C ASN A 787 -52.48 3.61 25.27
N PRO A 788 -52.19 4.94 25.34
CA PRO A 788 -52.08 5.64 26.62
C PRO A 788 -53.42 5.75 27.37
N ASP A 789 -54.53 5.62 26.63
CA ASP A 789 -55.89 5.62 27.16
C ASP A 789 -56.33 4.24 27.69
N GLN A 790 -55.47 3.21 27.57
CA GLN A 790 -55.73 1.82 28.01
C GLN A 790 -57.03 1.25 27.42
N VAL A 791 -57.31 1.53 26.15
CA VAL A 791 -58.48 1.01 25.42
C VAL A 791 -58.34 -0.49 25.17
N VAL A 792 -57.11 -0.94 24.97
CA VAL A 792 -56.74 -2.37 24.97
C VAL A 792 -56.16 -2.72 26.33
N GLU A 793 -56.68 -3.78 26.96
CA GLU A 793 -56.13 -4.30 28.20
C GLU A 793 -54.91 -5.17 27.87
N GLU A 794 -53.73 -4.59 28.07
CA GLU A 794 -52.44 -5.25 27.86
C GLU A 794 -51.97 -5.91 29.17
N VAL A 795 -51.27 -7.03 29.08
CA VAL A 795 -50.83 -7.77 30.27
C VAL A 795 -49.86 -6.95 31.15
N ASP A 796 -49.17 -5.99 30.56
CA ASP A 796 -48.30 -5.03 31.27
C ASP A 796 -49.05 -4.00 32.11
N ALA A 797 -50.19 -3.53 31.61
CA ALA A 797 -51.02 -2.57 32.33
C ALA A 797 -51.55 -3.15 33.65
N LEU A 798 -51.81 -4.46 33.69
CA LEU A 798 -52.22 -5.19 34.90
C LEU A 798 -51.11 -5.37 35.94
N LEU A 799 -49.85 -5.27 35.52
CA LEU A 799 -48.66 -5.45 36.37
C LEU A 799 -47.96 -4.12 36.72
N GLY A 800 -48.48 -2.99 36.24
CA GLY A 800 -47.92 -1.66 36.48
C GLY A 800 -46.60 -1.39 35.73
N MET A 801 -46.33 -2.15 34.67
CA MET A 801 -45.19 -1.96 33.77
C MET A 801 -45.68 -1.16 32.55
N SER A 802 -44.88 -0.22 32.04
CA SER A 802 -45.24 0.62 30.88
C SER A 802 -44.23 0.41 29.75
N ASN A 803 -44.56 -0.44 28.79
CA ASN A 803 -43.75 -0.74 27.60
C ASN A 803 -44.13 0.08 26.36
N ASN A 804 -45.21 0.84 26.48
CA ASN A 804 -45.82 1.53 25.36
C ASN A 804 -45.07 2.76 24.84
N GLU A 805 -43.91 3.12 25.39
CA GLU A 805 -43.16 4.29 24.94
C GLU A 805 -41.96 3.91 24.07
N VAL A 806 -41.94 4.43 22.85
CA VAL A 806 -40.87 4.25 21.86
C VAL A 806 -40.24 5.59 21.56
N CYS A 807 -38.93 5.73 21.82
CA CYS A 807 -38.21 7.00 21.65
C CYS A 807 -37.09 6.92 20.63
N ARG A 808 -36.79 8.06 20.00
CA ARG A 808 -35.68 8.24 19.08
C ARG A 808 -35.21 9.69 19.06
N ASP A 809 -33.91 9.90 18.89
CA ASP A 809 -33.36 11.23 18.64
C ASP A 809 -33.55 11.69 17.19
N MET A 810 -33.79 12.99 17.03
CA MET A 810 -33.90 13.69 15.76
C MET A 810 -33.31 15.10 15.79
N VAL A 811 -33.01 15.64 14.60
CA VAL A 811 -32.58 17.03 14.42
C VAL A 811 -33.66 17.78 13.65
N ILE A 812 -34.02 18.95 14.16
CA ILE A 812 -34.86 19.93 13.48
C ILE A 812 -33.96 21.04 12.99
N LEU A 813 -33.96 21.30 11.68
CA LEU A 813 -33.10 22.31 11.06
C LEU A 813 -33.72 23.71 11.13
N PRO A 814 -32.91 24.78 11.14
CA PRO A 814 -33.42 26.14 11.02
C PRO A 814 -34.14 26.33 9.67
N PRO A 815 -34.95 27.39 9.51
CA PRO A 815 -35.58 27.68 8.23
C PRO A 815 -34.52 27.77 7.13
N ALA A 816 -34.58 26.88 6.14
CA ALA A 816 -33.60 26.80 5.06
C ALA A 816 -34.15 27.45 3.78
N SER A 817 -33.24 28.02 2.98
CA SER A 817 -33.55 28.48 1.62
C SER A 817 -33.74 27.32 0.64
N ASP A 818 -33.10 26.19 0.92
CA ASP A 818 -33.25 24.92 0.21
C ASP A 818 -33.99 23.93 1.11
N GLN A 819 -35.16 23.48 0.66
CA GLN A 819 -36.06 22.55 1.37
C GLN A 819 -36.33 21.31 0.52
N ASP A 820 -35.72 21.23 -0.67
CA ASP A 820 -35.98 20.17 -1.63
C ASP A 820 -35.00 19.04 -1.34
N ALA A 821 -35.48 18.01 -0.63
CA ALA A 821 -34.68 16.81 -0.40
C ALA A 821 -34.22 16.20 -1.73
N PRO A 822 -32.96 15.76 -1.86
CA PRO A 822 -32.46 15.16 -3.08
C PRO A 822 -33.24 13.87 -3.38
N VAL A 823 -33.38 13.52 -4.66
CA VAL A 823 -33.94 12.22 -5.05
C VAL A 823 -32.79 11.24 -5.25
N VAL A 824 -32.81 10.12 -4.53
CA VAL A 824 -31.85 9.03 -4.71
C VAL A 824 -32.45 7.95 -5.59
N ASN A 825 -31.63 7.43 -6.52
CA ASN A 825 -31.90 6.25 -7.30
C ASN A 825 -30.78 5.25 -7.05
N LEU A 826 -31.14 3.99 -6.86
CA LEU A 826 -30.21 2.90 -6.59
C LEU A 826 -30.30 1.86 -7.70
N SER A 827 -29.15 1.45 -8.26
CA SER A 827 -29.05 0.27 -9.11
C SER A 827 -27.98 -0.69 -8.60
N LEU A 828 -28.17 -1.98 -8.86
CA LEU A 828 -27.25 -3.04 -8.47
C LEU A 828 -26.53 -3.58 -9.72
N ASN A 829 -25.22 -3.82 -9.63
CA ASN A 829 -24.40 -4.52 -10.63
C ASN A 829 -24.54 -4.01 -12.09
N ALA A 830 -24.83 -2.72 -12.27
CA ALA A 830 -24.99 -2.04 -13.56
C ALA A 830 -26.15 -2.51 -14.48
N GLU A 831 -27.09 -3.33 -14.00
CA GLU A 831 -28.33 -3.63 -14.74
C GLU A 831 -29.41 -2.59 -14.43
N ALA A 832 -29.88 -1.91 -15.48
CA ALA A 832 -31.01 -1.00 -15.39
C ALA A 832 -32.32 -1.80 -15.47
N THR A 833 -32.75 -2.39 -14.36
CA THR A 833 -34.10 -2.93 -14.27
C THR A 833 -34.79 -2.46 -13.00
N SER A 834 -36.06 -2.13 -13.18
CA SER A 834 -37.02 -1.58 -12.22
C SER A 834 -36.78 -1.98 -10.75
N PRO A 835 -37.04 -1.09 -9.77
CA PRO A 835 -36.80 -1.29 -8.32
C PRO A 835 -37.52 -2.49 -7.66
N ILE A 836 -38.18 -3.36 -8.44
CA ILE A 836 -39.09 -4.41 -7.98
C ILE A 836 -38.50 -5.82 -8.24
N THR A 837 -37.42 -5.98 -9.03
CA THR A 837 -36.87 -7.32 -9.32
C THR A 837 -35.63 -7.59 -8.45
N PRO A 838 -35.66 -8.58 -7.54
CA PRO A 838 -34.50 -8.92 -6.73
C PRO A 838 -33.32 -9.40 -7.59
N VAL A 839 -32.11 -8.92 -7.29
CA VAL A 839 -30.88 -9.40 -7.94
C VAL A 839 -30.42 -10.66 -7.22
N THR A 840 -30.31 -11.77 -7.96
CA THR A 840 -29.78 -13.03 -7.41
C THR A 840 -28.28 -13.11 -7.66
N THR A 841 -27.48 -13.41 -6.64
CA THR A 841 -26.01 -13.46 -6.72
C THR A 841 -25.42 -14.59 -5.91
N THR A 842 -24.30 -15.14 -6.38
CA THR A 842 -23.42 -16.04 -5.63
C THR A 842 -22.21 -15.32 -5.02
N GLU A 843 -21.99 -14.07 -5.42
CA GLU A 843 -20.93 -13.22 -4.90
C GLU A 843 -21.29 -12.69 -3.52
N THR A 844 -20.31 -12.63 -2.62
CA THR A 844 -20.49 -12.08 -1.27
C THR A 844 -20.55 -10.55 -1.25
N THR A 845 -20.19 -9.93 -2.36
CA THR A 845 -20.13 -8.47 -2.52
C THR A 845 -20.99 -8.06 -3.72
N VAL A 846 -21.76 -6.99 -3.55
CA VAL A 846 -22.58 -6.37 -4.59
C VAL A 846 -22.14 -4.93 -4.84
N MET A 847 -22.21 -4.50 -6.09
CA MET A 847 -21.91 -3.11 -6.46
C MET A 847 -23.18 -2.29 -6.49
N LEU A 848 -23.32 -1.35 -5.55
CA LEU A 848 -24.38 -0.36 -5.53
C LEU A 848 -23.96 0.84 -6.39
N GLN A 849 -24.83 1.29 -7.28
CA GLN A 849 -24.67 2.54 -7.99
C GLN A 849 -25.75 3.52 -7.53
N VAL A 850 -25.31 4.50 -6.75
CA VAL A 850 -26.16 5.54 -6.15
C VAL A 850 -26.14 6.76 -7.05
N ARG A 851 -27.33 7.23 -7.47
CA ARG A 851 -27.51 8.39 -8.34
C ARG A 851 -28.43 9.40 -7.67
N THR A 852 -28.00 10.65 -7.59
CA THR A 852 -28.80 11.76 -7.07
C THR A 852 -29.43 12.56 -8.21
N SER A 853 -30.64 13.08 -7.99
CA SER A 853 -31.32 14.03 -8.88
C SER A 853 -31.86 15.23 -8.07
N PRO A 854 -31.42 16.47 -8.36
CA PRO A 854 -30.36 16.81 -9.30
C PRO A 854 -28.99 16.21 -8.87
N PRO A 855 -28.03 16.04 -9.80
CA PRO A 855 -26.66 15.67 -9.43
C PRO A 855 -26.11 16.74 -8.48
N GLN A 856 -25.67 16.33 -7.29
CA GLN A 856 -25.08 17.23 -6.30
C GLN A 856 -23.66 16.76 -5.97
N ASP A 857 -22.67 17.63 -6.20
CA ASP A 857 -21.29 17.41 -5.77
C ASP A 857 -21.20 17.68 -4.26
N GLY A 858 -20.68 16.72 -3.50
CA GLY A 858 -20.53 16.84 -2.04
C GLY A 858 -21.76 16.46 -1.21
N ALA A 859 -22.73 15.75 -1.80
CA ALA A 859 -23.78 15.08 -1.03
C ALA A 859 -23.20 13.94 -0.18
N TRP A 860 -23.95 13.47 0.82
CA TRP A 860 -23.61 12.26 1.58
C TRP A 860 -24.62 11.16 1.33
N TYR A 861 -24.21 9.90 1.42
CA TYR A 861 -25.11 8.74 1.37
C TYR A 861 -24.92 7.83 2.57
N LEU A 862 -25.97 7.10 2.93
CA LEU A 862 -25.96 6.07 3.95
C LEU A 862 -26.64 4.82 3.41
N VAL A 863 -26.05 3.65 3.68
CA VAL A 863 -26.59 2.34 3.29
C VAL A 863 -27.01 1.59 4.56
N GLN A 864 -28.23 1.05 4.57
CA GLN A 864 -28.72 0.12 5.58
C GLN A 864 -29.09 -1.20 4.90
N GLU A 865 -28.57 -2.30 5.44
CA GLU A 865 -28.90 -3.66 5.07
C GLU A 865 -29.84 -4.28 6.10
N TYR A 866 -30.89 -4.89 5.59
CA TYR A 866 -31.81 -5.76 6.32
C TYR A 866 -31.68 -7.17 5.77
N ALA A 867 -31.57 -8.16 6.64
CA ALA A 867 -31.69 -9.56 6.24
C ALA A 867 -33.11 -10.05 6.57
N TYR A 868 -33.71 -10.80 5.66
CA TYR A 868 -34.93 -11.53 5.96
C TYR A 868 -34.55 -12.81 6.71
N LEU A 869 -35.04 -12.96 7.93
CA LEU A 869 -34.81 -14.15 8.73
C LEU A 869 -36.03 -15.07 8.63
N PRO A 870 -35.97 -16.20 7.90
CA PRO A 870 -37.14 -17.03 7.62
C PRO A 870 -37.78 -17.63 8.87
N VAL A 871 -36.95 -17.91 9.87
CA VAL A 871 -37.40 -18.42 11.19
C VAL A 871 -38.25 -17.42 11.96
N MET A 872 -38.17 -16.12 11.63
CA MET A 872 -38.91 -15.02 12.24
C MET A 872 -40.04 -14.47 11.35
N SER A 873 -40.04 -14.80 10.05
CA SER A 873 -40.86 -14.14 9.04
C SER A 873 -40.75 -12.60 9.05
N GLN A 874 -39.59 -12.07 9.43
CA GLN A 874 -39.36 -10.62 9.60
C GLN A 874 -38.05 -10.18 8.93
N TRP A 875 -38.03 -8.90 8.56
CA TRP A 875 -36.83 -8.18 8.13
C TRP A 875 -36.13 -7.59 9.35
N VAL A 876 -34.83 -7.81 9.46
CA VAL A 876 -34.04 -7.33 10.61
C VAL A 876 -32.88 -6.50 10.09
N PRO A 877 -32.63 -5.29 10.63
CA PRO A 877 -31.45 -4.52 10.29
C PRO A 877 -30.20 -5.28 10.76
N VAL A 878 -29.29 -5.58 9.84
CA VAL A 878 -28.10 -6.40 10.15
C VAL A 878 -26.79 -5.63 10.01
N ARG A 879 -26.77 -4.58 9.18
CA ARG A 879 -25.57 -3.80 8.91
C ARG A 879 -25.92 -2.42 8.37
N HIS A 880 -25.14 -1.39 8.71
CA HIS A 880 -25.25 -0.07 8.08
C HIS A 880 -23.87 0.56 7.84
N SER A 881 -23.81 1.57 6.98
CA SER A 881 -22.63 2.43 6.81
C SER A 881 -22.70 3.64 7.73
N ASP A 882 -21.56 4.33 7.87
CA ASP A 882 -21.58 5.75 8.23
C ASP A 882 -22.13 6.60 7.06
N TRP A 883 -22.32 7.89 7.28
CA TRP A 883 -22.58 8.84 6.20
C TRP A 883 -21.30 9.06 5.38
N LEU A 884 -21.31 8.61 4.13
CA LEU A 884 -20.18 8.62 3.21
C LEU A 884 -20.34 9.72 2.16
N THR A 885 -19.25 10.30 1.68
CA THR A 885 -19.29 11.34 0.64
C THR A 885 -19.68 10.76 -0.72
N ALA A 886 -20.57 11.45 -1.43
CA ALA A 886 -21.15 11.06 -2.71
C ALA A 886 -20.65 11.96 -3.86
N THR A 887 -20.39 11.34 -5.00
CA THR A 887 -20.27 11.99 -6.32
C THR A 887 -21.25 11.29 -7.26
N SER A 888 -22.28 11.94 -7.80
CA SER A 888 -23.33 11.26 -8.59
C SER A 888 -22.90 11.00 -10.05
N PRO A 889 -22.80 9.74 -10.54
CA PRO A 889 -23.08 8.46 -9.87
C PRO A 889 -21.93 7.96 -8.97
N THR A 890 -22.26 7.49 -7.77
CA THR A 890 -21.31 6.88 -6.83
C THR A 890 -21.42 5.37 -6.91
N ASN A 891 -20.30 4.68 -7.10
CA ASN A 891 -20.25 3.22 -7.03
C ASN A 891 -19.76 2.81 -5.64
N VAL A 892 -20.53 1.99 -4.93
CA VAL A 892 -20.24 1.50 -3.58
C VAL A 892 -20.12 -0.01 -3.63
N SER A 893 -18.95 -0.53 -3.25
CA SER A 893 -18.77 -1.97 -3.05
C SER A 893 -19.33 -2.36 -1.69
N TRP A 894 -20.42 -3.13 -1.67
CA TRP A 894 -21.12 -3.53 -0.45
C TRP A 894 -20.99 -5.03 -0.23
N THR A 895 -20.26 -5.41 0.82
CA THR A 895 -20.20 -6.82 1.24
C THR A 895 -21.41 -7.14 2.10
N LEU A 896 -22.15 -8.19 1.71
CA LEU A 896 -23.34 -8.63 2.42
C LEU A 896 -22.98 -9.13 3.82
N TRP A 897 -23.90 -8.96 4.76
CA TRP A 897 -23.66 -9.32 6.15
C TRP A 897 -23.44 -10.84 6.33
N THR A 898 -22.41 -11.19 7.10
CA THR A 898 -22.08 -12.55 7.52
C THR A 898 -22.53 -12.79 8.96
N ALA A 899 -23.16 -13.92 9.23
CA ALA A 899 -23.46 -14.29 10.61
C ALA A 899 -22.15 -14.54 11.38
N PRO A 900 -22.07 -14.17 12.67
CA PRO A 900 -20.88 -14.43 13.49
C PRO A 900 -20.49 -15.91 13.50
N GLY A 901 -19.20 -16.19 13.25
CA GLY A 901 -18.67 -17.55 13.16
C GLY A 901 -18.90 -18.26 11.82
N GLY A 902 -19.51 -17.58 10.84
CA GLY A 902 -19.64 -18.05 9.46
C GLY A 902 -18.66 -17.38 8.51
N ASP A 903 -18.12 -18.16 7.56
CA ASP A 903 -17.21 -17.68 6.52
C ASP A 903 -17.95 -17.09 5.30
N LEU A 904 -19.29 -17.18 5.26
CA LEU A 904 -20.13 -16.77 4.14
C LEU A 904 -21.36 -15.95 4.60
N PRO A 905 -21.90 -15.05 3.75
CA PRO A 905 -23.14 -14.35 4.03
C PRO A 905 -24.30 -15.31 4.28
N VAL A 906 -25.30 -14.86 5.04
CA VAL A 906 -26.48 -15.68 5.29
C VAL A 906 -27.24 -15.88 3.99
N ALA A 907 -27.42 -17.16 3.59
CA ALA A 907 -28.20 -17.54 2.42
C ALA A 907 -29.64 -17.04 2.57
N GLY A 908 -30.16 -16.32 1.57
CA GLY A 908 -31.50 -15.76 1.63
C GLY A 908 -31.62 -14.34 1.07
N LYS A 909 -32.68 -13.65 1.48
CA LYS A 909 -33.03 -12.32 0.98
C LYS A 909 -32.41 -11.24 1.87
N ASN A 910 -31.78 -10.27 1.24
CA ASN A 910 -31.30 -9.04 1.83
C ASN A 910 -32.00 -7.85 1.15
N TYR A 911 -32.27 -6.81 1.91
CA TYR A 911 -32.92 -5.59 1.46
C TYR A 911 -32.06 -4.41 1.86
N LEU A 912 -31.71 -3.59 0.89
CA LEU A 912 -30.85 -2.43 1.05
C LEU A 912 -31.70 -1.17 0.93
N GLN A 913 -31.52 -0.25 1.89
CA GLN A 913 -32.03 1.10 1.82
C GLN A 913 -30.86 2.08 1.73
N VAL A 914 -30.98 3.05 0.82
CA VAL A 914 -29.97 4.09 0.64
C VAL A 914 -30.64 5.45 0.74
N TRP A 915 -30.14 6.28 1.65
CA TRP A 915 -30.52 7.69 1.77
C TRP A 915 -29.41 8.56 1.21
N VAL A 916 -29.77 9.74 0.74
CA VAL A 916 -28.83 10.80 0.36
C VAL A 916 -29.19 12.06 1.12
N ALA A 917 -28.17 12.74 1.64
CA ALA A 917 -28.28 14.06 2.25
C ALA A 917 -27.56 15.09 1.40
N ASP A 918 -28.18 16.25 1.20
CA ASP A 918 -27.52 17.40 0.56
C ASP A 918 -26.70 18.23 1.57
N ALA A 919 -26.01 19.25 1.07
CA ALA A 919 -25.23 20.17 1.90
C ALA A 919 -26.09 21.05 2.84
N ALA A 920 -27.38 21.17 2.57
CA ALA A 920 -28.33 21.89 3.42
C ALA A 920 -28.88 21.02 4.56
N GLY A 921 -28.61 19.71 4.54
CA GLY A 921 -29.07 18.73 5.52
C GLY A 921 -30.41 18.09 5.21
N ASN A 922 -30.99 18.34 4.02
CA ASN A 922 -32.20 17.66 3.61
C ASN A 922 -31.87 16.21 3.26
N ILE A 923 -32.62 15.27 3.83
CA ILE A 923 -32.43 13.83 3.57
C ILE A 923 -33.55 13.32 2.65
N SER A 924 -33.15 12.59 1.62
CA SER A 924 -34.04 11.94 0.67
C SER A 924 -34.98 10.93 1.35
N ARG A 925 -36.08 10.55 0.69
CA ARG A 925 -36.68 9.23 0.95
C ARG A 925 -35.69 8.14 0.53
N PRO A 926 -35.69 6.95 1.16
CA PRO A 926 -34.74 5.91 0.78
C PRO A 926 -35.03 5.38 -0.62
N ALA A 927 -33.97 5.16 -1.40
CA ALA A 927 -34.02 4.22 -2.52
C ALA A 927 -33.80 2.81 -1.97
N THR A 928 -34.45 1.83 -2.60
CA THR A 928 -34.50 0.46 -2.11
C THR A 928 -33.96 -0.50 -3.15
N ALA A 929 -33.34 -1.59 -2.71
CA ALA A 929 -32.94 -2.68 -3.58
C ALA A 929 -32.94 -4.04 -2.85
N SER A 930 -33.37 -5.08 -3.53
CA SER A 930 -33.44 -6.44 -2.99
C SER A 930 -32.34 -7.33 -3.60
N VAL A 931 -31.63 -8.08 -2.76
CA VAL A 931 -30.59 -9.03 -3.14
C VAL A 931 -30.95 -10.42 -2.62
N ILE A 932 -30.85 -11.45 -3.46
CA ILE A 932 -30.96 -12.86 -3.05
C ILE A 932 -29.56 -13.47 -3.13
N TYR A 933 -28.97 -13.77 -1.98
CA TYR A 933 -27.68 -14.44 -1.91
C TYR A 933 -27.86 -15.96 -1.89
N LEU A 934 -27.22 -16.63 -2.85
CA LEU A 934 -27.17 -18.09 -2.97
C LEU A 934 -25.72 -18.55 -2.88
N PRO A 935 -25.29 -19.23 -1.81
CA PRO A 935 -23.90 -19.65 -1.69
C PRO A 935 -23.48 -20.64 -2.80
N PRO A 936 -22.21 -20.64 -3.22
CA PRO A 936 -21.70 -21.57 -4.23
C PRO A 936 -21.99 -23.03 -3.86
N GLY A 937 -22.58 -23.80 -4.78
CA GLY A 937 -22.92 -25.22 -4.55
C GLY A 937 -24.35 -25.49 -4.07
N ALA A 938 -25.20 -24.46 -3.93
CA ALA A 938 -26.60 -24.60 -3.50
C ALA A 938 -27.55 -25.32 -4.51
N GLY A 939 -27.05 -26.21 -5.38
CA GLY A 939 -27.85 -26.78 -6.47
C GLY A 939 -27.45 -28.12 -7.09
N SER A 940 -26.51 -28.90 -6.56
CA SER A 940 -26.08 -30.13 -7.26
C SER A 940 -26.26 -31.47 -6.54
N ASP A 941 -26.44 -31.57 -5.22
CA ASP A 941 -26.60 -32.87 -4.56
C ASP A 941 -27.65 -32.84 -3.46
N GLY A 942 -28.65 -33.73 -3.55
CA GLY A 942 -29.86 -33.76 -2.74
C GLY A 942 -29.68 -34.19 -1.28
N GLU A 943 -28.90 -33.46 -0.49
CA GLU A 943 -28.91 -33.49 0.98
C GLU A 943 -29.29 -32.09 1.53
N PRO A 944 -30.08 -32.01 2.62
CA PRO A 944 -30.84 -30.82 2.98
C PRO A 944 -30.00 -29.86 3.82
N TYR A 945 -29.32 -28.91 3.19
CA TYR A 945 -29.12 -27.62 3.86
C TYR A 945 -30.48 -26.90 3.86
N ALA A 946 -30.91 -26.40 5.03
CA ALA A 946 -32.29 -25.99 5.37
C ALA A 946 -32.86 -24.77 4.61
N TYR A 947 -32.47 -24.52 3.36
CA TYR A 947 -32.86 -23.35 2.58
C TYR A 947 -33.49 -23.68 1.21
N GLY A 948 -33.86 -24.96 0.98
CA GLY A 948 -34.47 -25.44 -0.27
C GLY A 948 -36.01 -25.39 -0.34
N SER A 949 -36.70 -24.62 0.50
CA SER A 949 -38.16 -24.49 0.41
C SER A 949 -38.56 -23.41 -0.61
N PRO A 950 -39.50 -23.66 -1.54
CA PRO A 950 -40.02 -22.66 -2.48
C PRO A 950 -40.59 -21.40 -1.81
N GLU A 951 -40.97 -21.50 -0.53
CA GLU A 951 -41.45 -20.38 0.30
C GLU A 951 -40.37 -19.30 0.53
N LEU A 952 -39.07 -19.66 0.51
CA LEU A 952 -37.97 -18.69 0.58
C LEU A 952 -37.82 -17.85 -0.69
N LEU A 953 -38.40 -18.31 -1.82
CA LEU A 953 -38.29 -17.68 -3.13
C LEU A 953 -39.54 -16.87 -3.53
N THR A 954 -40.69 -17.07 -2.88
CA THR A 954 -41.88 -16.21 -3.04
C THR A 954 -41.75 -14.94 -2.19
N PRO A 955 -42.04 -13.73 -2.71
CA PRO A 955 -41.80 -12.49 -1.96
C PRO A 955 -42.81 -12.33 -0.80
N PRO A 956 -42.37 -12.25 0.48
CA PRO A 956 -43.16 -11.56 1.50
C PRO A 956 -43.15 -10.05 1.19
N GLY A 957 -44.10 -9.30 1.75
CA GLY A 957 -44.11 -7.83 1.62
C GLY A 957 -42.76 -7.24 2.01
N GLU A 958 -42.28 -6.29 1.21
CA GLU A 958 -41.09 -5.51 1.53
C GLU A 958 -41.33 -4.69 2.83
N PRO A 959 -40.29 -4.37 3.61
CA PRO A 959 -40.44 -3.45 4.73
C PRO A 959 -41.10 -2.16 4.29
N ASP A 960 -41.92 -1.57 5.16
CA ASP A 960 -42.49 -0.25 4.90
C ASP A 960 -41.35 0.75 4.60
N PRO A 961 -41.37 1.48 3.47
CA PRO A 961 -40.31 2.43 3.10
C PRO A 961 -40.17 3.62 4.05
N HIS A 962 -41.03 3.75 5.06
CA HIS A 962 -41.01 4.82 6.05
C HIS A 962 -39.97 4.66 7.18
N THR A 963 -39.03 3.72 7.08
CA THR A 963 -37.90 3.62 8.03
C THR A 963 -36.95 4.82 7.92
N MET A 964 -36.46 5.30 9.06
CA MET A 964 -35.66 6.53 9.15
C MET A 964 -34.16 6.25 9.35
N PRO A 965 -33.24 6.94 8.64
CA PRO A 965 -31.80 6.69 8.71
C PRO A 965 -31.18 7.23 10.01
N PRO A 966 -30.06 6.69 10.53
CA PRO A 966 -29.32 7.27 11.64
C PRO A 966 -29.01 8.77 11.45
N LEU A 967 -28.94 9.52 12.55
CA LEU A 967 -28.78 10.98 12.49
C LEU A 967 -27.43 11.43 11.89
N LEU A 968 -27.48 12.42 10.99
CA LEU A 968 -26.32 13.20 10.53
C LEU A 968 -25.85 14.16 11.63
N LEU A 969 -25.01 13.68 12.56
CA LEU A 969 -24.63 14.46 13.75
C LEU A 969 -23.36 15.32 13.71
N PRO A 970 -22.44 15.28 12.71
CA PRO A 970 -21.28 16.18 12.78
C PRO A 970 -21.44 17.55 12.10
N TYR A 971 -22.26 17.70 11.05
CA TYR A 971 -22.13 18.87 10.16
C TYR A 971 -23.17 19.98 10.29
N LEU A 972 -24.36 19.69 10.85
CA LEU A 972 -25.49 20.63 10.74
C LEU A 972 -25.52 21.74 11.80
N LEU A 973 -24.58 21.77 12.76
CA LEU A 973 -24.62 22.72 13.90
C LEU A 973 -23.34 23.51 14.22
N SER A 974 -22.25 23.44 13.44
CA SER A 974 -21.07 24.30 13.75
C SER A 974 -20.39 24.92 12.54
N SER A 975 -20.56 26.24 12.43
CA SER A 975 -19.61 27.13 11.78
C SER A 975 -18.25 27.08 12.51
N GLY A 976 -17.29 26.34 11.94
CA GLY A 976 -15.86 26.53 12.17
C GLY A 976 -15.29 25.94 13.47
N GLU A 977 -15.02 24.64 13.47
CA GLU A 977 -13.81 23.97 14.00
C GLU A 977 -13.93 22.46 13.70
N SER A 978 -12.80 21.79 13.41
CA SER A 978 -12.75 20.34 13.17
C SER A 978 -12.64 19.60 14.50
N PRO A 979 -13.44 18.55 14.76
CA PRO A 979 -13.13 17.59 15.81
C PRO A 979 -12.78 16.21 15.23
N SER A 980 -11.58 15.78 15.62
CA SER A 980 -11.17 14.38 15.75
C SER A 980 -12.24 13.53 16.43
N HIS A 981 -12.32 12.26 16.04
CA HIS A 981 -13.09 11.19 16.67
C HIS A 981 -13.31 11.38 18.17
N THR A 982 -14.57 11.50 18.58
CA THR A 982 -15.23 10.95 19.79
C THR A 982 -16.52 11.75 20.03
N VAL A 983 -17.68 11.09 20.01
CA VAL A 983 -18.85 11.55 20.77
C VAL A 983 -19.33 10.36 21.60
N TYR A 984 -19.02 10.40 22.90
CA TYR A 984 -19.73 9.62 23.91
C TYR A 984 -20.85 10.47 24.51
N LEU A 985 -22.06 9.88 24.47
CA LEU A 985 -23.17 9.97 25.42
C LEU A 985 -23.93 11.29 25.61
N PRO A 986 -25.11 11.14 26.23
CA PRO A 986 -25.24 11.76 27.53
C PRO A 986 -25.88 10.89 28.59
N LEU A 987 -25.15 10.79 29.69
CA LEU A 987 -25.68 10.61 31.04
C LEU A 987 -26.03 11.99 31.61
N VAL A 988 -27.25 12.18 32.13
CA VAL A 988 -27.49 12.94 33.37
C VAL A 988 -28.52 12.22 34.23
N VAL A 989 -28.13 12.04 35.49
CA VAL A 989 -28.84 11.40 36.61
C VAL A 989 -29.54 12.47 37.47
N SER A 990 -30.67 12.07 38.08
CA SER A 990 -31.25 12.51 39.38
C SER A 990 -32.04 13.83 39.48
N ALA A 991 -33.34 13.70 39.82
CA ALA A 991 -33.87 14.17 41.11
C ALA A 991 -35.24 13.54 41.45
N ALA A 992 -35.28 12.69 42.47
CA ALA A 992 -36.36 12.69 43.47
C ALA A 992 -35.86 11.97 44.73
N GLU A 993 -35.37 12.76 45.70
CA GLU A 993 -35.55 12.39 47.10
C GLU A 993 -37.06 12.46 47.41
N GLY A 994 -37.55 11.39 48.03
CA GLY A 994 -38.91 11.20 48.52
C GLY A 994 -39.04 9.81 49.10
#